data_AF-N0AVB4-F1
#
_entry.id   AF-N0AVB4-F1
#
_cell.length_a   1.000
_cell.length_b   1.000
_cell.length_c   1.000
_cell.angle_alpha   90.00
_cell.angle_beta   90.00
_cell.angle_gamma   90.00
#
_symmetry.space_group_name_H-M   'P 1'
#
loop_
_entity.id
_entity.type
_entity.pdbx_description
1 polymer ?
#
loop_
_entity_poly.entity_id
_entity_poly.type
_entity_poly.pdbx_seq_one_letter_code
_entity_poly.pdbx_strand_id
1 'polypeptide(L)'
;MEIVKYKLLQEGSSYSLVIFVSHPNVEFSRELGRDQEIKLSIRQDIKNLLIYKFPHVKVSTVTVMMGAMLLGSFPVGEIVTKAEINQVPSINSTVPYVNYIVKSGDSLYGIAAANGISVDQIKQLNKLSGNTIFIGKTLQLPFVSYTVVPGDSLFRIANKYYSTTESIKIKNNLTSNTIFIGQHLTIPVLNPPTSATVAPNVPTAPPTTVTPPITAPPIIAPSTPQTVSTIYKVVSGDSLYGIAKRFNTSVSAIQTENKLLTNTINIGQILKIPAHQPISVPSPTPVPVPIPTPTPTPVPTGTVIDYVVVPSDTLTGIARKYNTTVLRIKELNNLSTDVINVGQHLVFPGTVEAVIVKDTTPPSIPNVQVEKVVTEQNVIDYKLSGTTETNGIIVVTVLDESKQTISKEINADTSGIFSTNLDLSTLQDGKITISVVAQDGAGNKSPINSSVIIKDTKGPTRIIFDNLPTISKSNVGTYTVSGQTEPNSLVDLKIISKTNTINLSTHSDNNGDFSVTLNANSIQDGELMITALSQDQYGNQSTTFEKRILKDTIVNPVSSVILDSNGKVSKQNASEFHIRGNSAEEGAIVHFEISDGMNKISEEALVLNGLYDKQIDLSSLKDGPLTVRITQIDQAGNVSEEISSPIQKDTVVIEPVVYTSKVEKKATGFNYKITGQAEPLSVVNVSVMGQTGPQEIKQTINSNEAGRFELDLNITSFAGNRPFVTINQMDPFGNISRTAVVGITSYVVGSGDTLWAIANRFNVSIDKITELNQLSNTIISVGQVLNLPSVAGISSPNITEQQFFNMGYLYFGGSQTYLVSVRQTEKTINVVSPSYFDLNSNGTLKLTSQFDRQFIVSMQSSGIRVVPFLSNHWDRAMGEMALKNREQLSTQIADMVRLYNLDGVNVDIENVTEAYRDDYTDFIRLLNEKLPENKEVSVAVAANPYGYTKGWQGSYDYTSLAKYADYLMIMAYDESYPGSDPGPIASINFVEKSIQYALNNGVAEDQIVVGVGHYGRYWMDGTSYGGDGISNFQIQKALDLYNGTVTFDEATKSAKAMFTINKGDPVMTVGGKTLTAGTYTVWFENSDAIKAKIDLVHKYGVKGLGNWSLGQDNPQIWNDISTWLNPQTTPTDGTVTP
;
A
#
# COMPACT_ATOMS: atom_id res chain seq x y z
N MET A 1 -31.80 -3.38 -3.31
CA MET A 1 -30.65 -4.23 -3.69
C MET A 1 -29.62 -3.28 -4.27
N GLU A 2 -28.47 -3.19 -3.64
CA GLU A 2 -27.35 -2.39 -4.13
C GLU A 2 -26.17 -3.33 -4.44
N ILE A 3 -25.30 -2.95 -5.38
CA ILE A 3 -24.05 -3.69 -5.61
C ILE A 3 -23.12 -3.41 -4.44
N VAL A 4 -22.94 -4.41 -3.57
CA VAL A 4 -22.04 -4.33 -2.40
C VAL A 4 -20.61 -4.73 -2.76
N LYS A 5 -20.43 -5.57 -3.76
CA LYS A 5 -19.13 -6.07 -4.22
C LYS A 5 -19.20 -6.53 -5.67
N TYR A 6 -18.08 -6.53 -6.38
CA TYR A 6 -17.97 -7.16 -7.70
C TYR A 6 -16.63 -7.90 -7.88
N LYS A 7 -16.56 -8.81 -8.85
CA LYS A 7 -15.37 -9.59 -9.22
C LYS A 7 -15.36 -9.83 -10.74
N LEU A 8 -14.20 -9.69 -11.38
CA LEU A 8 -13.99 -10.15 -12.75
C LEU A 8 -13.39 -11.56 -12.74
N LEU A 9 -13.93 -12.46 -13.57
CA LEU A 9 -13.43 -13.81 -13.78
C LEU A 9 -13.00 -13.95 -15.24
N GLN A 10 -11.77 -14.37 -15.50
CA GLN A 10 -11.28 -14.54 -16.87
C GLN A 10 -11.85 -15.83 -17.47
N GLU A 11 -12.44 -15.71 -18.66
CA GLU A 11 -13.02 -16.79 -19.44
C GLU A 11 -12.49 -16.73 -20.88
N GLY A 12 -11.39 -17.44 -21.14
CA GLY A 12 -10.70 -17.44 -22.43
C GLY A 12 -10.15 -16.04 -22.78
N SER A 13 -10.68 -15.45 -23.87
CA SER A 13 -10.31 -14.09 -24.33
C SER A 13 -11.25 -12.98 -23.82
N SER A 14 -12.19 -13.31 -22.94
CA SER A 14 -13.16 -12.37 -22.34
C SER A 14 -13.25 -12.54 -20.82
N TYR A 15 -14.03 -11.70 -20.16
CA TYR A 15 -14.27 -11.76 -18.72
C TYR A 15 -15.77 -11.86 -18.40
N SER A 16 -16.10 -12.48 -17.28
CA SER A 16 -17.43 -12.44 -16.65
C SER A 16 -17.40 -11.54 -15.42
N LEU A 17 -18.34 -10.60 -15.35
CA LEU A 17 -18.48 -9.69 -14.22
C LEU A 17 -19.50 -10.24 -13.22
N VAL A 18 -19.03 -10.71 -12.06
CA VAL A 18 -19.88 -11.15 -10.96
C VAL A 18 -20.14 -9.99 -10.02
N ILE A 19 -21.39 -9.64 -9.77
CA ILE A 19 -21.80 -8.60 -8.81
C ILE A 19 -22.57 -9.24 -7.65
N PHE A 20 -22.35 -8.75 -6.44
CA PHE A 20 -23.03 -9.21 -5.22
C PHE A 20 -23.99 -8.13 -4.73
N VAL A 21 -25.21 -8.54 -4.33
CA VAL A 21 -26.30 -7.63 -3.93
C VAL A 21 -26.88 -7.97 -2.55
N SER A 22 -27.47 -6.98 -1.88
CA SER A 22 -28.11 -7.09 -0.54
C SER A 22 -29.54 -7.68 -0.54
N HIS A 23 -29.94 -8.34 0.56
CA HIS A 23 -31.23 -9.07 0.75
C HIS A 23 -32.32 -8.21 1.44
N PRO A 24 -33.61 -8.24 1.02
CA PRO A 24 -34.72 -7.59 1.76
C PRO A 24 -35.73 -8.57 2.41
N ASN A 25 -35.85 -8.56 3.74
CA ASN A 25 -36.83 -9.33 4.54
C ASN A 25 -38.20 -8.59 4.63
N VAL A 26 -39.33 -9.31 4.83
CA VAL A 26 -40.71 -8.75 4.82
C VAL A 26 -41.67 -9.38 5.82
N GLU A 27 -42.30 -8.52 6.63
CA GLU A 27 -43.75 -8.42 6.91
C GLU A 27 -44.01 -7.08 7.66
N PHE A 28 -45.16 -6.41 7.52
CA PHE A 28 -45.42 -4.95 7.76
C PHE A 28 -44.53 -3.95 6.97
N SER A 29 -43.27 -4.32 6.72
CA SER A 29 -42.32 -3.70 5.77
C SER A 29 -42.73 -3.80 4.30
N ARG A 30 -43.83 -4.48 3.97
CA ARG A 30 -44.42 -4.44 2.62
C ARG A 30 -45.09 -3.11 2.31
N GLU A 31 -45.75 -2.53 3.31
CA GLU A 31 -46.40 -1.21 3.24
C GLU A 31 -45.47 -0.09 3.69
N LEU A 32 -44.43 -0.42 4.49
CA LEU A 32 -43.32 0.46 4.82
C LEU A 32 -42.10 0.37 3.86
N GLY A 33 -42.23 -0.37 2.75
CA GLY A 33 -41.45 -0.20 1.52
C GLY A 33 -40.63 -1.37 1.02
N ARG A 34 -40.88 -1.74 -0.25
CA ARG A 34 -39.96 -2.44 -1.17
C ARG A 34 -39.90 -1.67 -2.50
N ASP A 35 -38.73 -1.20 -2.92
CA ASP A 35 -38.61 -0.46 -4.18
C ASP A 35 -38.81 -1.36 -5.42
N GLN A 36 -39.64 -0.89 -6.35
CA GLN A 36 -39.54 -1.26 -7.77
C GLN A 36 -38.40 -0.50 -8.49
N GLU A 37 -37.90 0.61 -7.95
CA GLU A 37 -36.75 1.36 -8.51
C GLU A 37 -35.44 0.57 -8.48
N ILE A 38 -35.30 -0.40 -7.57
CA ILE A 38 -34.11 -1.26 -7.44
C ILE A 38 -33.77 -2.01 -8.74
N LYS A 39 -34.77 -2.40 -9.55
CA LYS A 39 -34.51 -3.12 -10.82
C LYS A 39 -33.97 -2.21 -11.92
N LEU A 40 -34.33 -0.93 -11.95
CA LEU A 40 -33.81 0.06 -12.90
C LEU A 40 -32.43 0.59 -12.48
N SER A 41 -32.22 0.81 -11.18
CA SER A 41 -30.93 1.24 -10.62
C SER A 41 -29.81 0.25 -10.91
N ILE A 42 -30.02 -1.05 -10.68
CA ILE A 42 -28.90 -1.99 -10.81
C ILE A 42 -28.42 -2.15 -12.25
N ARG A 43 -29.32 -2.06 -13.23
CA ARG A 43 -28.96 -2.11 -14.66
C ARG A 43 -28.14 -0.89 -15.05
N GLN A 44 -28.51 0.28 -14.55
CA GLN A 44 -27.75 1.51 -14.77
C GLN A 44 -26.40 1.49 -14.04
N ASP A 45 -26.34 0.90 -12.84
CA ASP A 45 -25.10 0.76 -12.07
C ASP A 45 -24.13 -0.23 -12.74
N ILE A 46 -24.63 -1.34 -13.30
CA ILE A 46 -23.85 -2.27 -14.14
C ILE A 46 -23.37 -1.56 -15.41
N LYS A 47 -24.24 -0.79 -16.07
CA LYS A 47 -23.90 0.00 -17.26
C LYS A 47 -22.78 1.00 -16.95
N ASN A 48 -22.85 1.69 -15.82
CA ASN A 48 -21.81 2.63 -15.39
C ASN A 48 -20.49 1.91 -15.06
N LEU A 49 -20.54 0.75 -14.40
CA LEU A 49 -19.36 -0.09 -14.16
C LEU A 49 -18.67 -0.51 -15.46
N LEU A 50 -19.45 -0.92 -16.46
CA LEU A 50 -18.92 -1.37 -17.76
C LEU A 50 -18.33 -0.21 -18.58
N ILE A 51 -19.03 0.93 -18.65
CA ILE A 51 -18.61 2.08 -19.46
C ILE A 51 -17.42 2.83 -18.81
N TYR A 52 -17.46 3.09 -17.51
CA TYR A 52 -16.51 4.01 -16.88
C TYR A 52 -15.36 3.30 -16.18
N LYS A 53 -15.55 2.07 -15.69
CA LYS A 53 -14.51 1.32 -14.94
C LYS A 53 -13.81 0.26 -15.77
N PHE A 54 -14.51 -0.34 -16.73
CA PHE A 54 -13.98 -1.41 -17.58
C PHE A 54 -14.06 -1.11 -19.10
N PRO A 55 -13.75 0.11 -19.58
CA PRO A 55 -13.96 0.49 -20.98
C PRO A 55 -13.12 -0.33 -21.99
N HIS A 56 -12.02 -0.93 -21.53
CA HIS A 56 -11.09 -1.69 -22.39
C HIS A 56 -11.04 -3.19 -22.05
N VAL A 57 -11.91 -3.66 -21.15
CA VAL A 57 -12.01 -5.08 -20.78
C VAL A 57 -13.20 -5.69 -21.50
N LYS A 58 -12.96 -6.73 -22.30
CA LYS A 58 -14.02 -7.44 -23.03
C LYS A 58 -14.85 -8.30 -22.08
N VAL A 59 -15.89 -7.73 -21.48
CA VAL A 59 -16.84 -8.46 -20.62
C VAL A 59 -17.94 -9.09 -21.49
N SER A 60 -18.13 -10.41 -21.38
CA SER A 60 -19.12 -11.16 -22.15
C SER A 60 -20.43 -11.37 -21.38
N THR A 61 -20.35 -11.58 -20.06
CA THR A 61 -21.52 -11.85 -19.20
C THR A 61 -21.47 -11.07 -17.89
N VAL A 62 -22.65 -10.79 -17.33
CA VAL A 62 -22.81 -10.23 -15.98
C VAL A 62 -23.63 -11.20 -15.14
N THR A 63 -23.06 -11.65 -14.03
CA THR A 63 -23.66 -12.60 -13.09
C THR A 63 -24.04 -11.87 -11.81
N VAL A 64 -25.30 -11.96 -11.39
CA VAL A 64 -25.82 -11.29 -10.18
C VAL A 64 -26.00 -12.31 -9.07
N MET A 65 -25.30 -12.11 -7.96
CA MET A 65 -25.29 -12.99 -6.78
C MET A 65 -25.93 -12.27 -5.58
N MET A 66 -26.73 -12.96 -4.77
CA MET A 66 -27.23 -12.49 -3.48
C MET A 66 -26.78 -13.48 -2.40
N GLY A 67 -25.79 -13.09 -1.59
CA GLY A 67 -25.06 -14.07 -0.76
C GLY A 67 -24.41 -15.15 -1.64
N ALA A 68 -24.71 -16.42 -1.36
CA ALA A 68 -24.26 -17.56 -2.17
C ALA A 68 -25.23 -17.93 -3.32
N MET A 69 -26.39 -17.26 -3.41
CA MET A 69 -27.43 -17.59 -4.39
C MET A 69 -27.22 -16.82 -5.70
N LEU A 70 -27.19 -17.54 -6.82
CA LEU A 70 -27.21 -16.95 -8.16
C LEU A 70 -28.63 -16.45 -8.47
N LEU A 71 -28.79 -15.14 -8.66
CA LEU A 71 -30.07 -14.54 -9.06
C LEU A 71 -30.30 -14.58 -10.57
N GLY A 72 -29.21 -14.55 -11.35
CA GLY A 72 -29.27 -14.58 -12.81
C GLY A 72 -27.93 -14.24 -13.46
N SER A 73 -27.76 -14.65 -14.72
CA SER A 73 -26.61 -14.29 -15.55
C SER A 73 -27.10 -13.84 -16.92
N PHE A 74 -26.60 -12.71 -17.41
CA PHE A 74 -27.08 -12.08 -18.63
C PHE A 74 -25.90 -11.69 -19.53
N PRO A 75 -26.01 -11.86 -20.87
CA PRO A 75 -25.03 -11.33 -21.81
C PRO A 75 -24.93 -9.80 -21.69
N VAL A 76 -23.71 -9.25 -21.76
CA VAL A 76 -23.50 -7.78 -21.69
C VAL A 76 -24.29 -7.03 -22.76
N GLY A 77 -24.47 -7.62 -23.94
CA GLY A 77 -25.22 -7.02 -25.05
C GLY A 77 -26.70 -6.77 -24.76
N GLU A 78 -27.27 -7.43 -23.73
CA GLU A 78 -28.63 -7.15 -23.25
C GLU A 78 -28.67 -5.96 -22.28
N ILE A 79 -27.53 -5.54 -21.72
CA ILE A 79 -27.44 -4.49 -20.70
C ILE A 79 -26.93 -3.17 -21.31
N VAL A 80 -25.97 -3.26 -22.24
CA VAL A 80 -25.33 -2.11 -22.90
C VAL A 80 -24.96 -2.47 -24.33
N THR A 81 -25.19 -1.56 -25.28
CA THR A 81 -24.85 -1.80 -26.69
C THR A 81 -23.34 -1.59 -26.95
N LYS A 82 -22.79 -2.26 -27.99
CA LYS A 82 -21.39 -2.04 -28.42
C LYS A 82 -21.08 -0.57 -28.75
N ALA A 83 -22.07 0.22 -29.18
CA ALA A 83 -21.92 1.64 -29.47
C ALA A 83 -21.77 2.48 -28.19
N GLU A 84 -22.46 2.11 -27.11
CA GLU A 84 -22.41 2.81 -25.82
C GLU A 84 -21.12 2.50 -25.03
N ILE A 85 -20.54 1.31 -25.18
CA ILE A 85 -19.25 0.93 -24.55
C ILE A 85 -18.08 1.74 -25.14
N ASN A 86 -18.17 2.14 -26.41
CA ASN A 86 -17.11 2.87 -27.11
C ASN A 86 -17.20 4.40 -26.98
N GLN A 87 -18.20 4.94 -26.28
CA GLN A 87 -18.32 6.38 -26.00
C GLN A 87 -17.65 6.73 -24.67
N VAL A 88 -16.33 6.88 -24.67
CA VAL A 88 -15.62 7.56 -23.57
C VAL A 88 -15.84 9.07 -23.75
N PRO A 89 -16.44 9.80 -22.79
CA PRO A 89 -16.52 11.25 -22.88
C PRO A 89 -15.11 11.85 -22.82
N SER A 90 -14.76 12.70 -23.79
CA SER A 90 -13.54 13.50 -23.74
C SER A 90 -13.67 14.58 -22.66
N ILE A 91 -12.98 14.39 -21.53
CA ILE A 91 -13.01 15.34 -20.42
C ILE A 91 -11.96 16.44 -20.68
N ASN A 92 -12.33 17.46 -21.46
CA ASN A 92 -11.56 18.71 -21.55
C ASN A 92 -12.00 19.66 -20.43
N SER A 93 -11.66 19.34 -19.17
CA SER A 93 -11.97 20.19 -18.02
C SER A 93 -10.82 20.15 -17.02
N THR A 94 -10.30 21.31 -16.64
CA THR A 94 -9.29 21.49 -15.59
C THR A 94 -9.65 20.71 -14.33
N VAL A 95 -8.76 19.80 -13.89
CA VAL A 95 -8.94 19.00 -12.67
C VAL A 95 -9.06 19.93 -11.46
N PRO A 96 -10.17 19.92 -10.71
CA PRO A 96 -10.33 20.75 -9.53
C PRO A 96 -9.28 20.41 -8.47
N TYR A 97 -8.68 21.42 -7.86
CA TYR A 97 -7.61 21.25 -6.89
C TYR A 97 -7.76 22.14 -5.66
N VAL A 98 -7.17 21.70 -4.55
CA VAL A 98 -6.92 22.55 -3.36
C VAL A 98 -5.43 22.74 -3.16
N ASN A 99 -5.05 23.85 -2.55
CA ASN A 99 -3.66 24.14 -2.21
C ASN A 99 -3.32 23.55 -0.84
N TYR A 100 -2.19 22.86 -0.76
CA TYR A 100 -1.61 22.28 0.44
C TYR A 100 -0.20 22.84 0.62
N ILE A 101 0.10 23.44 1.79
CA ILE A 101 1.43 23.99 2.07
C ILE A 101 2.24 22.90 2.77
N VAL A 102 3.37 22.51 2.16
CA VAL A 102 4.30 21.50 2.68
C VAL A 102 4.87 21.95 4.02
N LYS A 103 4.76 21.09 5.03
CA LYS A 103 5.25 21.29 6.40
C LYS A 103 6.52 20.47 6.65
N SER A 104 7.18 20.76 7.76
CA SER A 104 8.34 19.96 8.18
C SER A 104 7.90 18.52 8.48
N GLY A 105 8.61 17.53 7.93
CA GLY A 105 8.26 16.10 8.02
C GLY A 105 7.37 15.57 6.90
N ASP A 106 6.87 16.43 6.00
CA ASP A 106 6.07 15.97 4.87
C ASP A 106 6.93 15.30 3.78
N SER A 107 6.38 14.21 3.23
CA SER A 107 6.85 13.62 1.96
C SER A 107 5.69 13.55 0.98
N LEU A 108 5.96 13.49 -0.34
CA LEU A 108 4.89 13.28 -1.31
C LEU A 108 4.11 11.99 -1.03
N TYR A 109 4.78 10.96 -0.52
CA TYR A 109 4.16 9.69 -0.13
C TYR A 109 3.26 9.86 1.10
N GLY A 110 3.73 10.55 2.14
CA GLY A 110 2.94 10.84 3.34
C GLY A 110 1.72 11.71 3.04
N ILE A 111 1.88 12.75 2.21
CA ILE A 111 0.77 13.59 1.76
C ILE A 111 -0.21 12.77 0.91
N ALA A 112 0.28 11.92 0.00
CA ALA A 112 -0.56 11.06 -0.83
C ALA A 112 -1.39 10.07 0.01
N ALA A 113 -0.74 9.35 0.92
CA ALA A 113 -1.35 8.37 1.81
C ALA A 113 -2.39 8.99 2.76
N ALA A 114 -2.05 10.10 3.41
CA ALA A 114 -2.96 10.82 4.31
C ALA A 114 -4.20 11.39 3.61
N ASN A 115 -4.17 11.46 2.27
CA ASN A 115 -5.25 12.03 1.47
C ASN A 115 -5.91 11.03 0.51
N GLY A 116 -5.52 9.74 0.54
CA GLY A 116 -6.10 8.69 -0.30
C GLY A 116 -5.89 8.91 -1.81
N ILE A 117 -4.78 9.54 -2.21
CA ILE A 117 -4.37 9.77 -3.61
C ILE A 117 -2.98 9.17 -3.87
N SER A 118 -2.52 9.12 -5.12
CA SER A 118 -1.17 8.62 -5.45
C SER A 118 -0.13 9.73 -5.55
N VAL A 119 1.15 9.37 -5.32
CA VAL A 119 2.28 10.28 -5.51
C VAL A 119 2.33 10.82 -6.94
N ASP A 120 2.07 9.97 -7.93
CA ASP A 120 2.08 10.36 -9.34
C ASP A 120 0.98 11.38 -9.67
N GLN A 121 -0.17 11.31 -9.02
CA GLN A 121 -1.24 12.31 -9.18
C GLN A 121 -0.81 13.68 -8.67
N ILE A 122 -0.16 13.73 -7.50
CA ILE A 122 0.39 14.98 -6.97
C ILE A 122 1.48 15.50 -7.91
N LYS A 123 2.37 14.63 -8.41
CA LYS A 123 3.46 15.04 -9.32
C LYS A 123 2.96 15.56 -10.65
N GLN A 124 1.98 14.89 -11.28
CA GLN A 124 1.40 15.31 -12.55
C GLN A 124 0.70 16.66 -12.42
N LEU A 125 -0.13 16.84 -11.38
CA LEU A 125 -0.86 18.09 -11.14
C LEU A 125 0.10 19.26 -10.84
N ASN A 126 1.19 18.99 -10.12
CA ASN A 126 2.18 20.00 -9.72
C ASN A 126 3.39 20.11 -10.65
N LYS A 127 3.40 19.38 -11.78
CA LYS A 127 4.51 19.32 -12.74
C LYS A 127 5.87 19.03 -12.07
N LEU A 128 5.90 18.11 -11.12
CA LEU A 128 7.12 17.70 -10.41
C LEU A 128 7.84 16.60 -11.19
N SER A 129 9.12 16.81 -11.47
CA SER A 129 9.99 15.82 -12.13
C SER A 129 10.51 14.72 -11.20
N GLY A 130 10.39 14.89 -9.88
CA GLY A 130 10.87 13.97 -8.86
C GLY A 130 10.03 14.01 -7.58
N ASN A 131 10.47 13.27 -6.55
CA ASN A 131 9.70 13.12 -5.30
C ASN A 131 10.05 14.16 -4.23
N THR A 132 11.07 15.00 -4.48
CA THR A 132 11.55 16.01 -3.55
C THR A 132 10.59 17.19 -3.46
N ILE A 133 10.20 17.55 -2.23
CA ILE A 133 9.39 18.72 -1.90
C ILE A 133 10.08 19.54 -0.81
N PHE A 134 9.83 20.84 -0.77
CA PHE A 134 10.46 21.76 0.16
C PHE A 134 9.42 22.34 1.11
N ILE A 135 9.79 22.51 2.38
CA ILE A 135 8.94 23.14 3.40
C ILE A 135 8.51 24.53 2.91
N GLY A 136 7.22 24.85 3.07
CA GLY A 136 6.60 26.09 2.62
C GLY A 136 6.17 26.08 1.15
N LYS A 137 6.52 25.06 0.35
CA LYS A 137 6.04 24.93 -1.04
C LYS A 137 4.55 24.59 -1.05
N THR A 138 3.80 25.27 -1.91
CA THR A 138 2.39 24.94 -2.16
C THR A 138 2.27 23.83 -3.20
N LEU A 139 1.55 22.76 -2.85
CA LEU A 139 1.16 21.67 -3.73
C LEU A 139 -0.36 21.73 -4.00
N GLN A 140 -0.75 21.53 -5.25
CA GLN A 140 -2.12 21.34 -5.68
C GLN A 140 -2.51 19.86 -5.50
N LEU A 141 -3.61 19.58 -4.79
CA LEU A 141 -4.14 18.23 -4.59
C LEU A 141 -5.50 18.09 -5.30
N PRO A 142 -5.76 17.01 -6.05
CA PRO A 142 -6.95 16.87 -6.91
C PRO A 142 -8.22 16.52 -6.11
N PHE A 143 -8.91 17.51 -5.56
CA PHE A 143 -10.17 17.33 -4.83
C PHE A 143 -11.33 18.12 -5.43
N VAL A 144 -12.54 17.55 -5.31
CA VAL A 144 -13.81 18.23 -5.57
C VAL A 144 -14.60 18.34 -4.27
N SER A 145 -15.14 19.53 -3.97
CA SER A 145 -16.15 19.67 -2.92
C SER A 145 -17.52 19.30 -3.48
N TYR A 146 -18.23 18.41 -2.78
CA TYR A 146 -19.50 17.88 -3.21
C TYR A 146 -20.52 17.91 -2.07
N THR A 147 -21.71 18.45 -2.33
CA THR A 147 -22.82 18.41 -1.37
C THR A 147 -23.72 17.24 -1.71
N VAL A 148 -23.91 16.32 -0.76
CA VAL A 148 -24.75 15.12 -0.93
C VAL A 148 -26.20 15.53 -1.22
N VAL A 149 -26.77 15.00 -2.30
CA VAL A 149 -28.16 15.24 -2.71
C VAL A 149 -29.00 13.96 -2.55
N PRO A 150 -30.35 14.05 -2.56
CA PRO A 150 -31.19 12.87 -2.47
C PRO A 150 -30.85 11.82 -3.54
N GLY A 151 -30.68 10.56 -3.12
CA GLY A 151 -30.33 9.44 -4.00
C GLY A 151 -28.82 9.17 -4.15
N ASP A 152 -27.97 9.95 -3.49
CA ASP A 152 -26.53 9.69 -3.45
C ASP A 152 -26.16 8.53 -2.51
N SER A 153 -25.11 7.82 -2.91
CA SER A 153 -24.34 6.93 -2.03
C SER A 153 -22.85 7.21 -2.23
N LEU A 154 -22.01 6.86 -1.25
CA LEU A 154 -20.56 7.00 -1.42
C LEU A 154 -20.06 6.29 -2.68
N PHE A 155 -20.69 5.18 -3.07
CA PHE A 155 -20.34 4.45 -4.29
C PHE A 155 -20.70 5.23 -5.56
N ARG A 156 -21.88 5.85 -5.62
CA ARG A 156 -22.31 6.67 -6.76
C ARG A 156 -21.44 7.92 -6.89
N ILE A 157 -21.16 8.58 -5.77
CA ILE A 157 -20.28 9.75 -5.73
C ILE A 157 -18.85 9.36 -6.13
N ALA A 158 -18.34 8.25 -5.60
CA ALA A 158 -17.02 7.73 -5.99
C ALA A 158 -16.92 7.52 -7.49
N ASN A 159 -17.88 6.80 -8.08
CA ASN A 159 -17.86 6.53 -9.51
C ASN A 159 -18.00 7.81 -10.36
N LYS A 160 -18.83 8.76 -9.92
CA LYS A 160 -19.04 10.04 -10.61
C LYS A 160 -17.77 10.88 -10.71
N TYR A 161 -16.90 10.82 -9.70
CA TYR A 161 -15.68 11.61 -9.61
C TYR A 161 -14.40 10.78 -9.80
N TYR A 162 -14.51 9.58 -10.36
CA TYR A 162 -13.38 8.66 -10.53
C TYR A 162 -12.60 8.43 -9.21
N SER A 163 -13.30 8.32 -8.08
CA SER A 163 -12.76 8.07 -6.75
C SER A 163 -13.03 6.63 -6.29
N THR A 164 -12.70 6.33 -5.03
CA THR A 164 -13.18 5.14 -4.34
C THR A 164 -14.01 5.52 -3.12
N THR A 165 -14.93 4.64 -2.70
CA THR A 165 -15.66 4.82 -1.43
C THR A 165 -14.69 5.00 -0.28
N GLU A 166 -13.58 4.24 -0.28
CA GLU A 166 -12.60 4.27 0.79
C GLU A 166 -11.78 5.56 0.81
N SER A 167 -11.35 6.07 -0.35
CA SER A 167 -10.65 7.36 -0.43
C SER A 167 -11.55 8.53 -0.01
N ILE A 168 -12.85 8.47 -0.31
CA ILE A 168 -13.82 9.46 0.19
C ILE A 168 -13.99 9.32 1.71
N LYS A 169 -14.12 8.09 2.23
CA LYS A 169 -14.25 7.86 3.68
C LYS A 169 -13.04 8.37 4.46
N ILE A 170 -11.83 7.99 4.04
CA ILE A 170 -10.57 8.43 4.65
C ILE A 170 -10.50 9.95 4.62
N LYS A 171 -10.80 10.57 3.48
CA LYS A 171 -10.69 12.03 3.33
C LYS A 171 -11.72 12.79 4.18
N ASN A 172 -12.87 12.20 4.44
CA ASN A 172 -13.97 12.83 5.18
C ASN A 172 -14.17 12.26 6.60
N ASN A 173 -13.20 11.47 7.10
CA ASN A 173 -13.24 10.80 8.40
C ASN A 173 -14.53 10.00 8.64
N LEU A 174 -15.07 9.37 7.59
CA LEU A 174 -16.29 8.58 7.70
C LEU A 174 -15.95 7.16 8.14
N THR A 175 -16.55 6.73 9.25
CA THR A 175 -16.40 5.36 9.78
C THR A 175 -17.33 4.35 9.09
N SER A 176 -18.25 4.81 8.23
CA SER A 176 -19.20 3.96 7.49
C SER A 176 -19.49 4.52 6.09
N ASN A 177 -20.28 3.78 5.30
CA ASN A 177 -20.74 4.24 3.98
C ASN A 177 -21.96 5.18 4.05
N THR A 178 -22.50 5.42 5.25
CA THR A 178 -23.68 6.27 5.45
C THR A 178 -23.34 7.73 5.25
N ILE A 179 -24.13 8.39 4.39
CA ILE A 179 -24.03 9.83 4.13
C ILE A 179 -25.39 10.47 4.25
N PHE A 180 -25.42 11.75 4.65
CA PHE A 180 -26.64 12.51 4.89
C PHE A 180 -26.84 13.56 3.80
N ILE A 181 -28.09 13.79 3.39
CA ILE A 181 -28.42 14.86 2.45
C ILE A 181 -27.95 16.20 3.02
N GLY A 182 -27.29 17.02 2.20
CA GLY A 182 -26.67 18.27 2.62
C GLY A 182 -25.26 18.12 3.23
N GLN A 183 -24.78 16.89 3.45
CA GLN A 183 -23.42 16.65 3.93
C GLN A 183 -22.40 17.10 2.87
N HIS A 184 -21.42 17.90 3.27
CA HIS A 184 -20.31 18.28 2.40
C HIS A 184 -19.20 17.23 2.46
N LEU A 185 -18.80 16.74 1.29
CA LEU A 185 -17.74 15.76 1.12
C LEU A 185 -16.63 16.35 0.25
N THR A 186 -15.39 16.12 0.65
CA THR A 186 -14.19 16.34 -0.16
C THR A 186 -13.86 15.05 -0.88
N ILE A 187 -13.95 15.05 -2.21
CA ILE A 187 -13.83 13.85 -3.04
C ILE A 187 -12.45 13.84 -3.74
N PRO A 188 -11.58 12.86 -3.43
CA PRO A 188 -10.36 12.60 -4.20
C PRO A 188 -10.66 12.21 -5.64
N VAL A 189 -10.20 12.98 -6.62
CA VAL A 189 -10.38 12.63 -8.04
C VAL A 189 -9.19 11.78 -8.49
N LEU A 190 -9.42 10.54 -8.91
CA LEU A 190 -8.37 9.71 -9.51
C LEU A 190 -8.46 9.89 -11.04
N ASN A 191 -7.40 10.40 -11.68
CA ASN A 191 -7.42 10.62 -13.13
C ASN A 191 -7.83 9.36 -13.93
N PRO A 192 -8.67 9.48 -14.98
CA PRO A 192 -8.86 8.42 -15.96
C PRO A 192 -7.63 8.30 -16.89
N PRO A 193 -7.35 7.11 -17.44
CA PRO A 193 -6.13 6.84 -18.20
C PRO A 193 -6.13 7.58 -19.55
N THR A 194 -5.05 8.31 -19.84
CA THR A 194 -4.70 8.75 -21.20
C THR A 194 -3.39 8.11 -21.65
N SER A 195 -3.50 7.44 -22.81
CA SER A 195 -2.48 6.92 -23.74
C SER A 195 -1.02 6.84 -23.31
N ALA A 196 -0.56 5.62 -23.03
CA ALA A 196 0.75 5.11 -23.45
C ALA A 196 0.61 3.63 -23.86
N THR A 197 1.18 3.31 -25.01
CA THR A 197 1.02 2.06 -25.77
C THR A 197 1.91 0.91 -25.30
N VAL A 198 1.38 -0.32 -25.44
CA VAL A 198 2.00 -1.66 -25.51
C VAL A 198 2.36 -2.39 -24.18
N ALA A 199 1.63 -3.51 -23.92
CA ALA A 199 1.95 -4.61 -22.99
C ALA A 199 2.57 -5.81 -23.78
N PRO A 200 2.97 -6.97 -23.20
CA PRO A 200 2.93 -7.44 -21.80
C PRO A 200 4.23 -8.16 -21.33
N ASN A 201 4.34 -8.52 -20.04
CA ASN A 201 4.96 -9.80 -19.65
C ASN A 201 4.50 -10.25 -18.25
N VAL A 202 3.97 -11.47 -18.21
CA VAL A 202 3.58 -12.25 -17.03
C VAL A 202 4.74 -13.18 -16.68
N PRO A 203 5.13 -13.35 -15.40
CA PRO A 203 6.00 -14.45 -14.99
C PRO A 203 5.19 -15.73 -14.76
N THR A 204 5.51 -16.80 -15.48
CA THR A 204 5.19 -18.19 -15.13
C THR A 204 6.40 -18.83 -14.41
N ALA A 205 6.10 -19.70 -13.43
CA ALA A 205 7.05 -20.33 -12.51
C ALA A 205 7.90 -21.49 -13.15
N PRO A 206 9.04 -21.87 -12.53
CA PRO A 206 9.68 -23.20 -12.61
C PRO A 206 9.32 -24.07 -11.37
N PRO A 207 9.65 -25.39 -11.25
CA PRO A 207 10.84 -26.08 -11.79
C PRO A 207 10.67 -27.54 -12.31
N THR A 208 11.70 -28.04 -12.99
CA THR A 208 11.95 -29.47 -13.25
C THR A 208 13.33 -29.88 -12.72
N THR A 209 13.43 -31.12 -12.23
CA THR A 209 14.59 -31.73 -11.56
C THR A 209 15.34 -32.75 -12.44
N VAL A 210 16.61 -32.97 -12.05
CA VAL A 210 17.55 -34.11 -12.21
C VAL A 210 18.37 -34.37 -13.50
N THR A 211 19.68 -34.60 -13.24
CA THR A 211 20.90 -34.84 -14.07
C THR A 211 21.15 -36.35 -14.39
N PRO A 212 22.34 -36.79 -14.90
CA PRO A 212 22.90 -36.90 -16.28
C PRO A 212 23.05 -38.40 -16.74
N PRO A 213 23.65 -38.85 -17.90
CA PRO A 213 25.12 -38.94 -18.11
C PRO A 213 25.69 -38.93 -19.58
N ILE A 214 26.96 -38.54 -19.69
CA ILE A 214 28.12 -39.03 -20.51
C ILE A 214 27.89 -40.02 -21.70
N THR A 215 28.41 -39.68 -22.91
CA THR A 215 29.32 -40.52 -23.76
C THR A 215 29.72 -39.80 -25.08
N ALA A 216 31.02 -39.84 -25.41
CA ALA A 216 31.64 -39.53 -26.72
C ALA A 216 32.19 -40.85 -27.34
N PRO A 217 32.86 -40.96 -28.54
CA PRO A 217 33.32 -39.99 -29.58
C PRO A 217 33.13 -40.54 -31.05
N PRO A 218 33.94 -40.27 -32.13
CA PRO A 218 34.62 -39.07 -32.71
C PRO A 218 34.35 -38.86 -34.24
N ILE A 219 34.83 -37.74 -34.86
CA ILE A 219 35.70 -37.65 -36.09
C ILE A 219 36.02 -36.17 -36.47
N ILE A 220 37.32 -35.80 -36.30
CA ILE A 220 38.34 -35.10 -37.17
C ILE A 220 37.91 -33.86 -38.02
N ALA A 221 38.65 -32.76 -38.28
CA ALA A 221 39.79 -31.94 -37.76
C ALA A 221 39.92 -30.71 -38.75
N PRO A 222 40.70 -29.61 -38.52
CA PRO A 222 42.17 -29.62 -38.47
C PRO A 222 42.81 -28.71 -37.40
N SER A 223 44.11 -28.97 -37.19
CA SER A 223 45.04 -28.49 -36.16
C SER A 223 45.63 -27.09 -36.37
N THR A 224 45.97 -26.42 -35.25
CA THR A 224 46.82 -25.21 -35.19
C THR A 224 48.28 -25.53 -34.78
N PRO A 225 49.27 -24.68 -35.14
CA PRO A 225 50.71 -25.00 -35.10
C PRO A 225 51.35 -24.84 -33.70
N GLN A 226 52.33 -25.70 -33.39
CA GLN A 226 53.20 -25.58 -32.21
C GLN A 226 54.38 -24.60 -32.46
N THR A 227 54.61 -23.69 -31.52
CA THR A 227 55.78 -22.79 -31.46
C THR A 227 56.93 -23.46 -30.70
N VAL A 228 58.16 -23.36 -31.23
CA VAL A 228 59.39 -23.87 -30.61
C VAL A 228 60.20 -22.68 -30.07
N SER A 229 60.63 -22.72 -28.81
CA SER A 229 61.40 -21.64 -28.16
C SER A 229 62.86 -22.05 -27.87
N THR A 230 63.80 -21.13 -28.07
CA THR A 230 65.26 -21.29 -27.87
C THR A 230 65.71 -20.56 -26.61
N ILE A 231 66.63 -21.12 -25.82
CA ILE A 231 67.08 -20.52 -24.55
C ILE A 231 68.30 -19.59 -24.75
N TYR A 232 68.26 -18.38 -24.20
CA TYR A 232 69.30 -17.34 -24.27
C TYR A 232 69.66 -16.81 -22.87
N LYS A 233 70.94 -16.74 -22.54
CA LYS A 233 71.43 -16.18 -21.26
C LYS A 233 71.90 -14.73 -21.46
N VAL A 234 71.26 -13.80 -20.77
CA VAL A 234 71.51 -12.35 -20.81
C VAL A 234 72.95 -12.06 -20.41
N VAL A 235 73.68 -11.26 -21.21
CA VAL A 235 75.04 -10.81 -20.92
C VAL A 235 75.10 -9.30 -20.71
N SER A 236 76.24 -8.79 -20.23
CA SER A 236 76.42 -7.36 -19.98
C SER A 236 76.22 -6.55 -21.26
N GLY A 237 75.30 -5.57 -21.22
CA GLY A 237 74.92 -4.74 -22.36
C GLY A 237 73.65 -5.19 -23.11
N ASP A 238 73.07 -6.34 -22.76
CA ASP A 238 71.81 -6.79 -23.34
C ASP A 238 70.60 -5.99 -22.82
N SER A 239 69.63 -5.78 -23.71
CA SER A 239 68.27 -5.34 -23.37
C SER A 239 67.26 -6.28 -24.04
N LEU A 240 66.03 -6.39 -23.51
CA LEU A 240 65.00 -7.22 -24.16
C LEU A 240 64.75 -6.82 -25.61
N TYR A 241 64.85 -5.51 -25.91
CA TYR A 241 64.78 -5.01 -27.28
C TYR A 241 65.94 -5.49 -28.15
N GLY A 242 67.18 -5.42 -27.63
CA GLY A 242 68.36 -5.93 -28.33
C GLY A 242 68.27 -7.43 -28.62
N ILE A 243 67.78 -8.21 -27.66
CA ILE A 243 67.57 -9.66 -27.80
C ILE A 243 66.42 -9.95 -28.78
N ALA A 244 65.27 -9.28 -28.65
CA ALA A 244 64.13 -9.42 -29.55
C ALA A 244 64.53 -9.18 -31.02
N LYS A 245 65.26 -8.09 -31.25
CA LYS A 245 65.80 -7.74 -32.56
C LYS A 245 66.81 -8.79 -33.07
N ARG A 246 67.70 -9.28 -32.20
CA ARG A 246 68.71 -10.29 -32.53
C ARG A 246 68.10 -11.64 -32.96
N PHE A 247 66.98 -12.02 -32.35
CA PHE A 247 66.30 -13.29 -32.62
C PHE A 247 65.05 -13.15 -33.51
N ASN A 248 64.88 -11.98 -34.14
CA ASN A 248 63.76 -11.66 -35.04
C ASN A 248 62.37 -11.99 -34.44
N THR A 249 62.17 -11.56 -33.20
CA THR A 249 60.91 -11.68 -32.45
C THR A 249 60.58 -10.33 -31.81
N SER A 250 59.49 -10.24 -31.03
CA SER A 250 59.12 -9.00 -30.33
C SER A 250 59.49 -9.05 -28.84
N VAL A 251 59.70 -7.87 -28.25
CA VAL A 251 59.91 -7.73 -26.79
C VAL A 251 58.71 -8.33 -26.05
N SER A 252 57.50 -8.04 -26.50
CA SER A 252 56.26 -8.59 -25.94
C SER A 252 56.20 -10.12 -26.03
N ALA A 253 56.66 -10.72 -27.13
CA ALA A 253 56.70 -12.18 -27.27
C ALA A 253 57.70 -12.82 -26.28
N ILE A 254 58.87 -12.21 -26.09
CA ILE A 254 59.85 -12.67 -25.09
C ILE A 254 59.31 -12.47 -23.66
N GLN A 255 58.67 -11.33 -23.38
CA GLN A 255 58.10 -11.05 -22.06
C GLN A 255 56.97 -12.00 -21.71
N THR A 256 56.10 -12.30 -22.68
CA THR A 256 54.99 -13.24 -22.51
C THR A 256 55.51 -14.66 -22.28
N GLU A 257 56.46 -15.12 -23.10
CA GLU A 257 57.05 -16.46 -23.00
C GLU A 257 57.83 -16.66 -21.68
N ASN A 258 58.43 -15.59 -21.14
CA ASN A 258 59.22 -15.63 -19.91
C ASN A 258 58.53 -15.05 -18.68
N LYS A 259 57.26 -14.66 -18.81
CA LYS A 259 56.45 -14.03 -17.75
C LYS A 259 57.16 -12.82 -17.10
N LEU A 260 57.82 -12.00 -17.90
CA LEU A 260 58.48 -10.80 -17.42
C LEU A 260 57.48 -9.64 -17.35
N LEU A 261 57.38 -9.03 -16.16
CA LEU A 261 56.48 -7.91 -15.91
C LEU A 261 57.08 -6.55 -16.33
N THR A 262 58.38 -6.51 -16.61
CA THR A 262 59.09 -5.28 -17.03
C THR A 262 60.10 -5.57 -18.13
N ASN A 263 60.64 -4.52 -18.75
CA ASN A 263 61.70 -4.63 -19.76
C ASN A 263 63.11 -4.83 -19.16
N THR A 264 63.21 -4.87 -17.83
CA THR A 264 64.48 -4.97 -17.11
C THR A 264 64.94 -6.42 -17.07
N ILE A 265 66.17 -6.66 -17.50
CA ILE A 265 66.81 -7.98 -17.46
C ILE A 265 68.14 -7.89 -16.75
N ASN A 266 68.44 -8.92 -15.97
CA ASN A 266 69.66 -8.99 -15.20
C ASN A 266 70.72 -9.81 -15.94
N ILE A 267 71.98 -9.37 -15.86
CA ILE A 267 73.11 -10.11 -16.42
C ILE A 267 73.13 -11.53 -15.81
N GLY A 268 73.14 -12.54 -16.66
CA GLY A 268 73.08 -13.95 -16.30
C GLY A 268 71.68 -14.57 -16.30
N GLN A 269 70.62 -13.78 -16.46
CA GLN A 269 69.23 -14.26 -16.55
C GLN A 269 69.00 -15.11 -17.80
N ILE A 270 68.23 -16.19 -17.68
CA ILE A 270 67.94 -17.10 -18.80
C ILE A 270 66.53 -16.82 -19.34
N LEU A 271 66.42 -16.61 -20.65
CA LEU A 271 65.20 -16.28 -21.38
C LEU A 271 64.90 -17.30 -22.47
N LYS A 272 63.65 -17.73 -22.60
CA LYS A 272 63.08 -18.52 -23.69
C LYS A 272 62.61 -17.59 -24.81
N ILE A 273 63.25 -17.68 -25.96
CA ILE A 273 63.01 -16.81 -27.10
C ILE A 273 62.22 -17.58 -28.16
N PRO A 274 60.97 -17.21 -28.47
CA PRO A 274 60.18 -17.87 -29.50
C PRO A 274 60.72 -17.51 -30.89
N ALA A 275 61.11 -18.51 -31.68
CA ALA A 275 61.68 -18.31 -33.02
C ALA A 275 60.65 -18.64 -34.12
N HIS A 276 60.43 -17.71 -35.04
CA HIS A 276 59.77 -17.97 -36.32
C HIS A 276 60.84 -18.02 -37.42
N GLN A 277 60.95 -19.13 -38.17
CA GLN A 277 61.83 -19.17 -39.34
C GLN A 277 61.19 -18.42 -40.52
N PRO A 278 61.93 -17.54 -41.23
CA PRO A 278 61.40 -16.75 -42.35
C PRO A 278 61.59 -17.44 -43.71
N ILE A 279 60.63 -17.24 -44.64
CA ILE A 279 60.77 -17.54 -46.07
C ILE A 279 60.90 -16.21 -46.86
N SER A 280 62.14 -15.91 -47.22
CA SER A 280 62.78 -15.14 -48.34
C SER A 280 62.07 -14.07 -49.24
N VAL A 281 62.57 -12.80 -49.13
CA VAL A 281 63.13 -11.74 -50.07
C VAL A 281 62.50 -11.38 -51.45
N PRO A 282 62.66 -10.11 -52.02
CA PRO A 282 63.85 -9.23 -52.00
C PRO A 282 63.69 -7.71 -51.68
N SER A 283 64.86 -7.06 -51.50
CA SER A 283 65.20 -5.70 -51.00
C SER A 283 65.68 -4.76 -52.15
N PRO A 284 65.96 -3.42 -51.98
CA PRO A 284 67.01 -2.86 -51.09
C PRO A 284 66.56 -1.66 -50.23
N THR A 285 66.82 -1.62 -48.93
CA THR A 285 68.00 -1.06 -48.21
C THR A 285 68.28 0.45 -48.39
N PRO A 286 68.15 1.23 -47.30
CA PRO A 286 69.04 2.35 -47.00
C PRO A 286 69.72 2.17 -45.63
N VAL A 287 71.05 2.18 -45.58
CA VAL A 287 71.86 2.48 -44.37
C VAL A 287 73.29 2.87 -44.83
N PRO A 288 74.15 3.48 -44.00
CA PRO A 288 74.04 4.58 -43.02
C PRO A 288 75.05 5.71 -43.33
N VAL A 289 74.97 6.86 -42.64
CA VAL A 289 76.14 7.73 -42.42
C VAL A 289 76.27 8.08 -40.93
N PRO A 290 77.46 7.91 -40.32
CA PRO A 290 77.78 8.38 -38.98
C PRO A 290 78.48 9.76 -38.94
N ILE A 291 78.49 10.30 -37.72
CA ILE A 291 78.94 11.59 -37.15
C ILE A 291 80.39 12.01 -37.53
N PRO A 292 80.73 13.32 -37.53
CA PRO A 292 81.97 13.87 -38.09
C PRO A 292 83.11 14.09 -37.07
N THR A 293 84.33 14.26 -37.57
CA THR A 293 85.48 14.96 -36.92
C THR A 293 86.54 15.32 -38.00
N PRO A 294 87.52 16.24 -37.77
CA PRO A 294 87.64 17.48 -38.55
C PRO A 294 88.98 17.66 -39.32
N THR A 295 89.01 18.66 -40.23
CA THR A 295 90.20 19.40 -40.77
C THR A 295 91.11 18.63 -41.77
N PRO A 296 91.86 19.24 -42.74
CA PRO A 296 92.00 20.62 -43.26
C PRO A 296 91.78 20.82 -44.79
N THR A 297 91.51 22.08 -45.17
CA THR A 297 92.15 22.95 -46.20
C THR A 297 92.48 22.43 -47.63
N PRO A 298 92.23 23.22 -48.70
CA PRO A 298 91.95 22.74 -50.05
C PRO A 298 93.16 22.75 -51.00
N VAL A 299 93.05 21.98 -52.09
CA VAL A 299 93.81 22.22 -53.33
C VAL A 299 92.79 22.52 -54.44
N PRO A 300 92.77 23.72 -55.05
CA PRO A 300 91.91 23.99 -56.18
C PRO A 300 92.58 23.52 -57.47
N THR A 301 91.98 22.55 -58.15
CA THR A 301 92.20 22.31 -59.58
C THR A 301 91.53 23.42 -60.38
N GLY A 302 92.29 24.48 -60.72
CA GLY A 302 91.87 25.53 -61.64
C GLY A 302 92.55 25.37 -63.00
N THR A 303 91.76 25.40 -64.08
CA THR A 303 92.22 25.33 -65.47
C THR A 303 93.07 26.56 -65.82
N VAL A 304 94.22 26.34 -66.46
CA VAL A 304 95.23 27.37 -66.77
C VAL A 304 95.04 27.87 -68.21
N ILE A 305 95.04 29.19 -68.44
CA ILE A 305 95.07 29.80 -69.79
C ILE A 305 96.54 29.97 -70.20
N ASP A 306 96.92 29.50 -71.38
CA ASP A 306 98.22 29.74 -72.03
C ASP A 306 98.10 30.87 -73.07
N TYR A 307 98.83 31.97 -72.87
CA TYR A 307 98.76 33.19 -73.68
C TYR A 307 100.12 33.57 -74.28
N VAL A 308 100.14 33.89 -75.57
CA VAL A 308 101.34 34.34 -76.29
C VAL A 308 101.38 35.86 -76.35
N VAL A 309 102.45 36.46 -75.82
CA VAL A 309 102.67 37.91 -75.76
C VAL A 309 102.82 38.49 -77.16
N VAL A 310 102.07 39.54 -77.49
CA VAL A 310 102.12 40.23 -78.80
C VAL A 310 102.74 41.64 -78.68
N PRO A 311 103.12 42.31 -79.79
CA PRO A 311 103.73 43.64 -79.73
C PRO A 311 102.85 44.65 -78.97
N SER A 312 103.45 45.32 -77.98
CA SER A 312 102.82 46.30 -77.05
C SER A 312 102.09 45.72 -75.83
N ASP A 313 102.16 44.42 -75.60
CA ASP A 313 101.68 43.83 -74.34
C ASP A 313 102.56 44.22 -73.14
N THR A 314 101.94 44.33 -71.97
CA THR A 314 102.62 44.46 -70.66
C THR A 314 101.98 43.48 -69.68
N LEU A 315 102.72 43.00 -68.67
CA LEU A 315 102.14 42.09 -67.66
C LEU A 315 100.93 42.70 -66.96
N THR A 316 100.95 44.00 -66.67
CA THR A 316 99.80 44.72 -66.08
C THR A 316 98.60 44.77 -67.02
N GLY A 317 98.84 44.97 -68.33
CA GLY A 317 97.80 44.93 -69.35
C GLY A 317 97.16 43.55 -69.47
N ILE A 318 97.98 42.49 -69.46
CA ILE A 318 97.52 41.10 -69.54
C ILE A 318 96.78 40.71 -68.25
N ALA A 319 97.34 40.99 -67.07
CA ALA A 319 96.72 40.69 -65.78
C ALA A 319 95.32 41.31 -65.65
N ARG A 320 95.20 42.59 -66.03
CA ARG A 320 93.93 43.30 -66.01
C ARG A 320 92.96 42.74 -67.06
N LYS A 321 93.45 42.40 -68.26
CA LYS A 321 92.63 41.84 -69.35
C LYS A 321 92.01 40.48 -69.00
N TYR A 322 92.70 39.66 -68.20
CA TYR A 322 92.26 38.31 -67.86
C TYR A 322 91.85 38.14 -66.39
N ASN A 323 91.56 39.24 -65.71
CA ASN A 323 91.10 39.30 -64.32
C ASN A 323 91.95 38.49 -63.34
N THR A 324 93.26 38.64 -63.45
CA THR A 324 94.26 38.06 -62.56
C THR A 324 95.23 39.14 -62.08
N THR A 325 96.25 38.80 -61.29
CA THR A 325 97.24 39.78 -60.81
C THR A 325 98.59 39.59 -61.50
N VAL A 326 99.34 40.68 -61.70
CA VAL A 326 100.71 40.62 -62.23
C VAL A 326 101.57 39.69 -61.38
N LEU A 327 101.41 39.75 -60.06
CA LEU A 327 102.08 38.86 -59.12
C LEU A 327 101.76 37.39 -59.44
N ARG A 328 100.49 37.06 -59.69
CA ARG A 328 100.06 35.69 -59.99
C ARG A 328 100.57 35.19 -61.34
N ILE A 329 100.63 36.05 -62.36
CA ILE A 329 101.26 35.71 -63.65
C ILE A 329 102.76 35.46 -63.44
N LYS A 330 103.45 36.30 -62.66
CA LYS A 330 104.90 36.14 -62.42
C LYS A 330 105.23 34.89 -61.62
N GLU A 331 104.43 34.56 -60.60
CA GLU A 331 104.57 33.33 -59.80
C GLU A 331 104.40 32.07 -60.66
N LEU A 332 103.39 32.04 -61.54
CA LEU A 332 103.11 30.86 -62.36
C LEU A 332 104.07 30.69 -63.54
N ASN A 333 104.80 31.75 -63.93
CA ASN A 333 105.73 31.75 -65.05
C ASN A 333 107.19 31.95 -64.63
N ASN A 334 107.50 31.90 -63.32
CA ASN A 334 108.82 32.09 -62.73
C ASN A 334 109.54 33.38 -63.20
N LEU A 335 108.81 34.50 -63.30
CA LEU A 335 109.37 35.78 -63.75
C LEU A 335 109.83 36.62 -62.56
N SER A 336 111.11 37.02 -62.56
CA SER A 336 111.70 37.89 -61.53
C SER A 336 111.49 39.39 -61.80
N THR A 337 111.15 39.78 -63.03
CA THR A 337 110.93 41.18 -63.46
C THR A 337 109.61 41.34 -64.21
N ASP A 338 109.20 42.58 -64.48
CA ASP A 338 107.96 42.88 -65.21
C ASP A 338 108.13 42.91 -66.75
N VAL A 339 109.32 42.56 -67.24
CA VAL A 339 109.69 42.58 -68.67
C VAL A 339 109.23 41.28 -69.34
N ILE A 340 108.49 41.41 -70.44
CA ILE A 340 108.03 40.29 -71.27
C ILE A 340 108.40 40.52 -72.73
N ASN A 341 108.73 39.45 -73.45
CA ASN A 341 109.13 39.53 -74.85
C ASN A 341 108.00 39.09 -75.78
N VAL A 342 107.87 39.74 -76.94
CA VAL A 342 106.92 39.31 -77.98
C VAL A 342 107.21 37.87 -78.40
N GLY A 343 106.19 37.03 -78.43
CA GLY A 343 106.26 35.59 -78.68
C GLY A 343 106.44 34.73 -77.42
N GLN A 344 106.61 35.33 -76.24
CA GLN A 344 106.73 34.60 -74.97
C GLN A 344 105.36 34.06 -74.52
N HIS A 345 105.33 32.84 -74.01
CA HIS A 345 104.13 32.22 -73.43
C HIS A 345 104.00 32.54 -71.94
N LEU A 346 102.78 32.88 -71.50
CA LEU A 346 102.43 33.15 -70.11
C LEU A 346 101.19 32.36 -69.72
N VAL A 347 101.29 31.65 -68.60
CA VAL A 347 100.18 30.89 -68.00
C VAL A 347 99.59 31.56 -66.77
N PHE A 348 98.26 31.70 -66.73
CA PHE A 348 97.54 32.24 -65.58
C PHE A 348 96.09 31.75 -65.49
N PRO A 349 95.45 31.78 -64.30
CA PRO A 349 94.06 31.41 -64.15
C PRO A 349 93.20 32.58 -64.61
N GLY A 350 92.27 32.34 -65.53
CA GLY A 350 91.31 33.34 -65.97
C GLY A 350 89.93 32.74 -66.17
N THR A 351 88.92 33.41 -65.60
CA THR A 351 87.54 33.38 -66.09
C THR A 351 87.11 34.81 -66.37
N VAL A 352 86.57 34.95 -67.57
CA VAL A 352 86.30 36.17 -68.32
C VAL A 352 84.95 36.74 -67.88
N GLU A 353 84.88 38.03 -67.55
CA GLU A 353 83.61 38.75 -67.44
C GLU A 353 83.04 38.98 -68.84
N ALA A 354 81.75 38.69 -69.02
CA ALA A 354 80.92 39.47 -69.91
C ALA A 354 79.44 39.39 -69.49
N VAL A 355 78.79 40.55 -69.59
CA VAL A 355 77.35 40.78 -69.76
C VAL A 355 76.54 40.91 -68.46
N ILE A 356 75.97 42.12 -68.24
CA ILE A 356 74.73 42.28 -67.49
C ILE A 356 73.67 41.46 -68.24
N VAL A 357 73.54 40.19 -67.86
CA VAL A 357 72.28 39.50 -67.96
C VAL A 357 71.45 40.07 -66.83
N LYS A 358 70.28 40.63 -67.15
CA LYS A 358 69.17 40.53 -66.22
C LYS A 358 69.11 39.05 -65.87
N ASP A 359 69.50 38.68 -64.66
CA ASP A 359 69.21 37.35 -64.18
C ASP A 359 67.68 37.23 -64.27
N THR A 360 67.20 36.43 -65.22
CA THR A 360 65.78 36.12 -65.39
C THR A 360 65.49 34.70 -64.92
N THR A 361 66.51 33.99 -64.43
CA THR A 361 66.44 32.60 -64.02
C THR A 361 66.14 32.58 -62.53
N PRO A 362 64.90 32.27 -62.13
CA PRO A 362 64.57 32.25 -60.72
C PRO A 362 65.30 31.10 -60.02
N PRO A 363 65.61 31.24 -58.72
CA PRO A 363 66.19 30.16 -57.94
C PRO A 363 65.28 28.93 -57.95
N SER A 364 65.86 27.75 -57.77
CA SER A 364 65.11 26.50 -57.64
C SER A 364 64.12 26.53 -56.46
N ILE A 365 63.02 25.78 -56.60
CA ILE A 365 61.96 25.71 -55.59
C ILE A 365 62.56 25.23 -54.25
N PRO A 366 62.38 25.96 -53.14
CA PRO A 366 62.84 25.52 -51.83
C PRO A 366 62.28 24.15 -51.46
N ASN A 367 63.12 23.27 -50.92
CA ASN A 367 62.69 22.02 -50.30
C ASN A 367 62.40 22.29 -48.82
N VAL A 368 61.12 22.34 -48.46
CA VAL A 368 60.66 22.70 -47.11
C VAL A 368 60.26 21.46 -46.35
N GLN A 369 60.70 21.36 -45.10
CA GLN A 369 60.26 20.38 -44.12
C GLN A 369 59.41 21.10 -43.08
N VAL A 370 58.15 20.67 -42.97
CA VAL A 370 57.15 21.21 -42.05
C VAL A 370 56.61 20.11 -41.15
N GLU A 371 56.29 20.46 -39.90
CA GLU A 371 55.51 19.58 -39.03
C GLU A 371 54.07 19.47 -39.59
N LYS A 372 53.40 18.33 -39.36
CA LYS A 372 52.10 18.09 -40.01
C LYS A 372 50.92 18.83 -39.36
N VAL A 373 51.08 19.27 -38.12
CA VAL A 373 50.02 19.88 -37.29
C VAL A 373 50.61 20.98 -36.42
N VAL A 374 49.85 22.05 -36.21
CA VAL A 374 50.12 23.09 -35.23
C VAL A 374 49.16 22.92 -34.07
N THR A 375 49.69 22.68 -32.87
CA THR A 375 48.94 22.47 -31.61
C THR A 375 49.17 23.62 -30.66
N GLU A 376 48.48 23.65 -29.51
CA GLU A 376 48.74 24.65 -28.46
C GLU A 376 50.22 24.67 -28.02
N GLN A 377 50.90 23.52 -28.03
CA GLN A 377 52.29 23.42 -27.54
C GLN A 377 53.34 23.97 -28.52
N ASN A 378 53.09 23.97 -29.83
CA ASN A 378 54.06 24.44 -30.83
C ASN A 378 53.61 25.71 -31.59
N VAL A 379 52.42 26.24 -31.34
CA VAL A 379 51.87 27.37 -32.11
C VAL A 379 52.74 28.63 -32.06
N ILE A 380 53.38 28.92 -30.93
CA ILE A 380 54.25 30.10 -30.79
C ILE A 380 55.70 29.87 -31.28
N ASP A 381 56.09 28.61 -31.47
CA ASP A 381 57.46 28.20 -31.80
C ASP A 381 57.48 27.17 -32.93
N TYR A 382 56.63 27.37 -33.94
CA TYR A 382 56.43 26.38 -34.99
C TYR A 382 57.68 26.30 -35.88
N LYS A 383 58.33 25.13 -35.89
CA LYS A 383 59.60 24.92 -36.58
C LYS A 383 59.39 24.71 -38.07
N LEU A 384 60.05 25.54 -38.85
CA LEU A 384 60.15 25.41 -40.29
C LEU A 384 61.63 25.35 -40.68
N SER A 385 61.99 24.37 -41.50
CA SER A 385 63.36 24.24 -42.01
C SER A 385 63.35 23.74 -43.43
N GLY A 386 64.47 23.89 -44.13
CA GLY A 386 64.57 23.45 -45.51
C GLY A 386 65.91 23.76 -46.13
N THR A 387 65.98 23.49 -47.43
CA THR A 387 67.15 23.80 -48.26
C THR A 387 66.74 24.56 -49.51
N THR A 388 67.60 25.46 -49.95
CA THR A 388 67.49 26.24 -51.19
C THR A 388 68.90 26.45 -51.77
N GLU A 389 69.04 27.34 -52.75
CA GLU A 389 70.34 27.78 -53.24
C GLU A 389 71.08 28.63 -52.20
N THR A 390 72.40 28.54 -52.20
CA THR A 390 73.26 29.18 -51.19
C THR A 390 73.04 30.68 -51.15
N ASN A 391 72.94 31.25 -49.95
CA ASN A 391 72.72 32.68 -49.71
C ASN A 391 71.41 33.28 -50.27
N GLY A 392 70.40 32.45 -50.58
CA GLY A 392 69.08 32.92 -50.99
C GLY A 392 68.27 33.53 -49.83
N ILE A 393 67.49 34.57 -50.14
CA ILE A 393 66.49 35.16 -49.24
C ILE A 393 65.21 34.33 -49.33
N ILE A 394 64.78 33.74 -48.22
CA ILE A 394 63.57 32.92 -48.14
C ILE A 394 62.44 33.75 -47.54
N VAL A 395 61.38 33.92 -48.32
CA VAL A 395 60.12 34.52 -47.85
C VAL A 395 59.14 33.39 -47.54
N VAL A 396 58.82 33.23 -46.27
CA VAL A 396 57.81 32.30 -45.78
C VAL A 396 56.52 33.07 -45.55
N THR A 397 55.44 32.68 -46.20
CA THR A 397 54.09 33.24 -45.99
C THR A 397 53.16 32.13 -45.53
N VAL A 398 52.55 32.29 -44.36
CA VAL A 398 51.52 31.39 -43.84
C VAL A 398 50.17 32.08 -43.96
N LEU A 399 49.21 31.40 -44.58
CA LEU A 399 47.86 31.91 -44.86
C LEU A 399 46.84 30.99 -44.19
N ASP A 400 45.92 31.55 -43.41
CA ASP A 400 44.75 30.82 -42.91
C ASP A 400 43.52 30.96 -43.84
N GLU A 401 42.44 30.25 -43.54
CA GLU A 401 41.21 30.28 -44.35
C GLU A 401 40.50 31.64 -44.30
N SER A 402 40.74 32.46 -43.27
CA SER A 402 40.25 33.84 -43.15
C SER A 402 41.05 34.84 -43.99
N LYS A 403 42.09 34.36 -44.67
CA LYS A 403 43.08 35.11 -45.44
C LYS A 403 44.01 36.00 -44.61
N GLN A 404 44.09 35.76 -43.30
CA GLN A 404 45.10 36.39 -42.48
C GLN A 404 46.46 35.80 -42.83
N THR A 405 47.47 36.66 -42.94
CA THR A 405 48.81 36.26 -43.36
C THR A 405 49.85 36.60 -42.31
N ILE A 406 50.77 35.67 -42.09
CA ILE A 406 52.03 35.92 -41.42
C ILE A 406 53.13 35.74 -42.45
N SER A 407 54.00 36.74 -42.60
CA SER A 407 55.15 36.66 -43.50
C SER A 407 56.44 36.90 -42.74
N LYS A 408 57.45 36.08 -43.01
CA LYS A 408 58.77 36.18 -42.41
C LYS A 408 59.84 35.95 -43.48
N GLU A 409 60.78 36.88 -43.53
CA GLU A 409 61.96 36.79 -44.39
C GLU A 409 63.14 36.25 -43.57
N ILE A 410 63.84 35.25 -44.11
CA ILE A 410 65.04 34.64 -43.49
C ILE A 410 66.09 34.37 -44.56
N ASN A 411 67.37 34.36 -44.19
CA ASN A 411 68.45 34.04 -45.12
C ASN A 411 68.85 32.56 -45.00
N ALA A 412 69.05 31.89 -46.13
CA ALA A 412 69.72 30.60 -46.18
C ALA A 412 71.23 30.78 -45.94
N ASP A 413 71.85 29.82 -45.30
CA ASP A 413 73.29 29.85 -45.05
C ASP A 413 74.12 29.57 -46.33
N THR A 414 75.45 29.56 -46.18
CA THR A 414 76.38 29.31 -47.28
C THR A 414 76.30 27.89 -47.86
N SER A 415 75.55 26.99 -47.22
CA SER A 415 75.23 25.65 -47.72
C SER A 415 73.78 25.55 -48.24
N GLY A 416 73.04 26.66 -48.25
CA GLY A 416 71.65 26.71 -48.70
C GLY A 416 70.64 26.20 -47.67
N ILE A 417 71.03 25.95 -46.42
CA ILE A 417 70.13 25.47 -45.37
C ILE A 417 69.50 26.68 -44.66
N PHE A 418 68.21 26.59 -44.36
CA PHE A 418 67.51 27.57 -43.55
C PHE A 418 66.65 26.90 -42.48
N SER A 419 66.48 27.58 -41.34
CA SER A 419 65.55 27.20 -40.30
C SER A 419 65.06 28.43 -39.55
N THR A 420 63.78 28.44 -39.18
CA THR A 420 63.16 29.49 -38.40
C THR A 420 62.01 28.95 -37.59
N ASN A 421 61.70 29.63 -36.50
CA ASN A 421 60.49 29.41 -35.73
C ASN A 421 59.46 30.50 -36.09
N LEU A 422 58.21 30.09 -36.21
CA LEU A 422 57.09 30.97 -36.54
C LEU A 422 56.13 31.01 -35.37
N ASP A 423 55.75 32.22 -34.97
CA ASP A 423 54.60 32.42 -34.09
C ASP A 423 53.35 32.46 -34.98
N LEU A 424 52.55 31.41 -34.90
CA LEU A 424 51.31 31.23 -35.64
C LEU A 424 50.07 31.51 -34.77
N SER A 425 50.24 32.04 -33.55
CA SER A 425 49.15 32.22 -32.57
C SER A 425 48.07 33.18 -33.03
N THR A 426 48.40 34.10 -33.93
CA THR A 426 47.46 35.08 -34.48
C THR A 426 46.59 34.55 -35.62
N LEU A 427 46.90 33.36 -36.18
CA LEU A 427 46.12 32.71 -37.25
C LEU A 427 44.96 31.88 -36.68
N GLN A 428 43.86 31.78 -37.42
CA GLN A 428 42.71 30.97 -37.01
C GLN A 428 43.00 29.47 -37.08
N ASP A 429 42.39 28.70 -36.18
CA ASP A 429 42.37 27.24 -36.28
C ASP A 429 41.65 26.81 -37.57
N GLY A 430 42.11 25.71 -38.18
CA GLY A 430 41.68 25.23 -39.48
C GLY A 430 42.86 24.85 -40.37
N LYS A 431 42.61 24.72 -41.68
CA LYS A 431 43.70 24.48 -42.64
C LYS A 431 44.50 25.75 -42.86
N ILE A 432 45.80 25.67 -42.63
CA ILE A 432 46.72 26.76 -42.97
C ILE A 432 47.64 26.33 -44.10
N THR A 433 47.94 27.26 -45.00
CA THR A 433 48.83 27.05 -46.15
C THR A 433 50.14 27.77 -45.91
N ILE A 434 51.23 27.02 -45.81
CA ILE A 434 52.59 27.55 -45.75
C ILE A 434 53.12 27.62 -47.19
N SER A 435 53.45 28.83 -47.64
CA SER A 435 54.03 29.12 -48.95
C SER A 435 55.44 29.65 -48.78
N VAL A 436 56.43 29.00 -49.39
CA VAL A 436 57.83 29.38 -49.28
C VAL A 436 58.38 29.69 -50.67
N VAL A 437 59.04 30.85 -50.78
CA VAL A 437 59.67 31.34 -52.00
C VAL A 437 61.11 31.71 -51.68
N ALA A 438 62.06 31.25 -52.50
CA ALA A 438 63.42 31.77 -52.49
C ALA A 438 63.53 32.96 -53.44
N GLN A 439 64.32 33.94 -53.04
CA GLN A 439 64.68 35.10 -53.82
C GLN A 439 66.22 35.19 -53.84
N ASP A 440 66.79 35.26 -55.04
CA ASP A 440 68.24 35.44 -55.19
C ASP A 440 68.65 36.90 -54.91
N GLY A 441 69.96 37.16 -54.91
CA GLY A 441 70.52 38.51 -54.73
C GLY A 441 70.18 39.50 -55.86
N ALA A 442 69.60 39.03 -56.98
CA ALA A 442 69.15 39.85 -58.11
C ALA A 442 67.64 40.17 -58.05
N GLY A 443 66.89 39.56 -57.13
CA GLY A 443 65.47 39.79 -56.90
C GLY A 443 64.52 38.82 -57.61
N ASN A 444 65.01 37.78 -58.29
CA ASN A 444 64.14 36.80 -58.94
C ASN A 444 63.57 35.83 -57.91
N LYS A 445 62.28 35.49 -58.05
CA LYS A 445 61.54 34.64 -57.11
C LYS A 445 61.32 33.24 -57.67
N SER A 446 61.71 32.21 -56.93
CA SER A 446 61.40 30.82 -57.25
C SER A 446 59.89 30.60 -57.43
N PRO A 447 59.46 29.52 -58.11
CA PRO A 447 58.11 29.02 -57.93
C PRO A 447 57.85 28.69 -56.44
N ILE A 448 56.58 28.79 -56.03
CA ILE A 448 56.17 28.61 -54.63
C ILE A 448 56.20 27.13 -54.26
N ASN A 449 56.86 26.78 -53.16
CA ASN A 449 56.61 25.52 -52.45
C ASN A 449 55.44 25.74 -51.48
N SER A 450 54.34 25.01 -51.64
CA SER A 450 53.19 25.10 -50.75
C SER A 450 52.92 23.80 -50.00
N SER A 451 52.66 23.92 -48.70
CA SER A 451 52.25 22.82 -47.83
C SER A 451 50.99 23.23 -47.08
N VAL A 452 49.97 22.36 -47.08
CA VAL A 452 48.75 22.55 -46.28
C VAL A 452 48.85 21.69 -45.03
N ILE A 453 48.72 22.32 -43.87
CA ILE A 453 48.74 21.67 -42.56
C ILE A 453 47.52 22.10 -41.74
N ILE A 454 47.20 21.36 -40.68
CA ILE A 454 46.08 21.70 -39.79
C ILE A 454 46.63 22.45 -38.59
N LYS A 455 46.04 23.60 -38.26
CA LYS A 455 46.23 24.28 -36.99
C LYS A 455 45.01 24.02 -36.12
N ASP A 456 45.23 23.42 -34.97
CA ASP A 456 44.21 23.24 -33.95
C ASP A 456 44.82 23.50 -32.59
N THR A 457 44.50 24.66 -32.00
CA THR A 457 45.03 25.06 -30.70
C THR A 457 44.01 24.92 -29.57
N LYS A 458 42.84 24.33 -29.84
CA LYS A 458 41.77 24.18 -28.86
C LYS A 458 41.76 22.74 -28.36
N GLY A 459 41.96 22.59 -27.05
CA GLY A 459 41.74 21.31 -26.39
C GLY A 459 40.26 20.90 -26.35
N PRO A 460 39.99 19.61 -26.11
CA PRO A 460 38.65 19.11 -25.92
C PRO A 460 37.84 19.88 -24.88
N THR A 461 36.52 19.89 -25.07
CA THR A 461 35.59 20.44 -24.08
C THR A 461 35.69 19.70 -22.75
N ARG A 462 35.42 20.44 -21.66
CA ARG A 462 35.51 19.93 -20.28
C ARG A 462 34.71 18.63 -20.13
N ILE A 463 35.33 17.63 -19.51
CA ILE A 463 34.68 16.38 -19.15
C ILE A 463 33.53 16.63 -18.17
N ILE A 464 32.36 16.08 -18.47
CA ILE A 464 31.18 16.06 -17.60
C ILE A 464 30.91 14.61 -17.26
N PHE A 465 31.17 14.19 -16.02
CA PHE A 465 30.78 12.86 -15.57
C PHE A 465 29.26 12.75 -15.45
N ASP A 466 28.75 11.56 -15.77
CA ASP A 466 27.38 11.17 -15.43
C ASP A 466 27.21 11.09 -13.90
N ASN A 467 25.99 10.80 -13.45
CA ASN A 467 25.75 10.50 -12.05
C ASN A 467 26.44 9.17 -11.66
N LEU A 468 27.63 9.27 -11.08
CA LEU A 468 28.41 8.12 -10.61
C LEU A 468 27.91 7.67 -9.23
N PRO A 469 27.29 6.48 -9.09
CA PRO A 469 26.82 5.99 -7.80
C PRO A 469 27.99 5.55 -6.91
N THR A 470 27.71 5.34 -5.62
CA THR A 470 28.64 4.67 -4.70
C THR A 470 29.02 3.29 -5.24
N ILE A 471 30.30 2.91 -5.09
CA ILE A 471 30.76 1.56 -5.39
C ILE A 471 30.32 0.65 -4.24
N SER A 472 29.38 -0.23 -4.52
CA SER A 472 28.81 -1.18 -3.57
C SER A 472 29.17 -2.62 -3.91
N LYS A 473 28.85 -3.56 -3.03
CA LYS A 473 29.12 -4.99 -3.23
C LYS A 473 28.51 -5.54 -4.52
N SER A 474 27.39 -4.98 -5.00
CA SER A 474 26.71 -5.42 -6.22
C SER A 474 27.38 -4.94 -7.51
N ASN A 475 28.11 -3.81 -7.48
CA ASN A 475 28.70 -3.20 -8.67
C ASN A 475 30.24 -3.15 -8.66
N VAL A 476 30.89 -3.51 -7.54
CA VAL A 476 32.36 -3.42 -7.36
C VAL A 476 33.17 -4.16 -8.42
N GLY A 477 32.65 -5.27 -8.98
CA GLY A 477 33.33 -6.02 -10.04
C GLY A 477 33.21 -5.41 -11.44
N THR A 478 32.21 -4.54 -11.65
CA THR A 478 31.81 -4.03 -12.97
C THR A 478 31.41 -2.55 -12.89
N TYR A 479 32.12 -1.76 -12.09
CA TYR A 479 31.75 -0.36 -11.85
C TYR A 479 32.02 0.47 -13.10
N THR A 480 31.01 1.16 -13.62
CA THR A 480 31.16 1.94 -14.86
C THR A 480 31.41 3.41 -14.54
N VAL A 481 32.50 3.94 -15.06
CA VAL A 481 32.78 5.38 -15.10
C VAL A 481 32.39 5.87 -16.49
N SER A 482 31.39 6.75 -16.55
CA SER A 482 30.90 7.32 -17.80
C SER A 482 30.72 8.84 -17.72
N GLY A 483 30.65 9.46 -18.88
CA GLY A 483 30.45 10.89 -19.02
C GLY A 483 30.56 11.34 -20.47
N GLN A 484 30.66 12.66 -20.66
CA GLN A 484 30.72 13.30 -21.96
C GLN A 484 31.97 14.20 -22.08
N THR A 485 32.53 14.25 -23.29
CA THR A 485 33.58 15.19 -23.72
C THR A 485 33.44 15.41 -25.24
N GLU A 486 34.47 15.92 -25.90
CA GLU A 486 34.46 16.06 -27.36
C GLU A 486 34.44 14.69 -28.06
N PRO A 487 33.71 14.52 -29.18
CA PRO A 487 33.67 13.26 -29.93
C PRO A 487 35.05 12.72 -30.33
N ASN A 488 35.20 11.39 -30.31
CA ASN A 488 36.40 10.68 -30.76
C ASN A 488 37.72 11.10 -30.05
N SER A 489 37.63 11.64 -28.85
CA SER A 489 38.78 12.03 -28.02
C SER A 489 39.22 10.86 -27.13
N LEU A 490 40.53 10.73 -26.91
CA LEU A 490 41.09 9.83 -25.91
C LEU A 490 40.75 10.39 -24.52
N VAL A 491 40.27 9.56 -23.60
CA VAL A 491 39.96 9.93 -22.22
C VAL A 491 40.82 9.11 -21.27
N ASP A 492 41.75 9.78 -20.60
CA ASP A 492 42.59 9.19 -19.56
C ASP A 492 41.97 9.42 -18.18
N LEU A 493 41.75 8.33 -17.46
CA LEU A 493 41.12 8.29 -16.14
C LEU A 493 42.11 7.75 -15.12
N LYS A 494 42.16 8.38 -13.96
CA LYS A 494 42.97 7.94 -12.83
C LYS A 494 42.12 7.91 -11.58
N ILE A 495 41.97 6.71 -11.01
CA ILE A 495 41.22 6.45 -9.79
C ILE A 495 42.20 6.36 -8.64
N ILE A 496 42.10 7.30 -7.70
CA ILE A 496 43.02 7.50 -6.59
C ILE A 496 42.29 7.14 -5.30
N SER A 497 42.87 6.20 -4.55
CA SER A 497 42.50 5.88 -3.17
C SER A 497 43.67 6.23 -2.24
N LYS A 498 43.53 5.98 -0.93
CA LYS A 498 44.63 6.19 0.04
C LYS A 498 45.87 5.32 -0.24
N THR A 499 45.69 4.14 -0.84
CA THR A 499 46.73 3.11 -0.96
C THR A 499 47.05 2.73 -2.40
N ASN A 500 46.09 2.90 -3.32
CA ASN A 500 46.20 2.47 -4.71
C ASN A 500 45.85 3.59 -5.69
N THR A 501 46.49 3.55 -6.85
CA THR A 501 46.15 4.36 -8.03
C THR A 501 45.94 3.43 -9.22
N ILE A 502 44.80 3.55 -9.90
CA ILE A 502 44.49 2.78 -11.11
C ILE A 502 44.34 3.76 -12.27
N ASN A 503 45.07 3.51 -13.35
CA ASN A 503 44.93 4.28 -14.59
C ASN A 503 44.13 3.45 -15.59
N LEU A 504 43.13 4.08 -16.21
CA LEU A 504 42.30 3.54 -17.28
C LEU A 504 42.32 4.52 -18.44
N SER A 505 42.13 4.04 -19.66
CA SER A 505 41.91 4.88 -20.82
C SER A 505 40.77 4.33 -21.67
N THR A 506 40.01 5.22 -22.29
CA THR A 506 38.92 4.88 -23.22
C THR A 506 38.83 5.97 -24.29
N HIS A 507 37.98 5.80 -25.30
CA HIS A 507 37.67 6.86 -26.26
C HIS A 507 36.21 7.28 -26.11
N SER A 508 35.92 8.55 -26.32
CA SER A 508 34.54 8.99 -26.54
C SER A 508 34.07 8.56 -27.92
N ASP A 509 32.77 8.29 -28.06
CA ASP A 509 32.16 7.95 -29.33
C ASP A 509 31.89 9.20 -30.20
N ASN A 510 31.15 9.03 -31.30
CA ASN A 510 30.82 10.13 -32.22
C ASN A 510 29.91 11.21 -31.61
N ASN A 511 29.27 10.95 -30.47
CA ASN A 511 28.46 11.91 -29.75
C ASN A 511 29.22 12.54 -28.58
N GLY A 512 30.44 12.08 -28.29
CA GLY A 512 31.22 12.54 -27.14
C GLY A 512 31.01 11.71 -25.87
N ASP A 513 30.20 10.65 -25.92
CA ASP A 513 29.93 9.78 -24.77
C ASP A 513 31.11 8.82 -24.58
N PHE A 514 31.63 8.72 -23.36
CA PHE A 514 32.63 7.71 -22.99
C PHE A 514 32.13 6.85 -21.84
N SER A 515 32.60 5.61 -21.82
CA SER A 515 32.31 4.66 -20.75
C SER A 515 33.48 3.70 -20.59
N VAL A 516 33.88 3.42 -19.35
CA VAL A 516 34.87 2.41 -19.02
C VAL A 516 34.46 1.65 -17.77
N THR A 517 34.64 0.33 -17.80
CA THR A 517 34.37 -0.54 -16.66
C THR A 517 35.63 -0.75 -15.82
N LEU A 518 35.50 -0.54 -14.52
CA LEU A 518 36.50 -0.73 -13.49
C LEU A 518 36.11 -1.92 -12.60
N ASN A 519 37.04 -2.86 -12.43
CA ASN A 519 36.97 -3.82 -11.34
C ASN A 519 37.66 -3.23 -10.10
N ALA A 520 36.87 -2.78 -9.14
CA ALA A 520 37.32 -2.11 -7.94
C ALA A 520 37.53 -3.06 -6.74
N ASN A 521 37.48 -4.39 -6.93
CA ASN A 521 37.59 -5.36 -5.82
C ASN A 521 38.91 -5.25 -5.04
N SER A 522 40.00 -4.82 -5.69
CA SER A 522 41.32 -4.64 -5.07
C SER A 522 41.50 -3.30 -4.35
N ILE A 523 40.54 -2.39 -4.45
CA ILE A 523 40.56 -1.08 -3.80
C ILE A 523 39.93 -1.21 -2.41
N GLN A 524 40.50 -0.60 -1.38
CA GLN A 524 39.89 -0.60 -0.04
C GLN A 524 38.67 0.33 0.01
N ASP A 525 37.73 0.03 0.91
CA ASP A 525 36.58 0.89 1.17
C ASP A 525 37.02 2.25 1.71
N GLY A 526 36.27 3.29 1.37
CA GLY A 526 36.56 4.69 1.66
C GLY A 526 36.35 5.61 0.45
N GLU A 527 36.70 6.88 0.65
CA GLU A 527 36.59 7.89 -0.40
C GLU A 527 37.60 7.65 -1.52
N LEU A 528 37.11 7.70 -2.77
CA LEU A 528 37.90 7.60 -3.99
C LEU A 528 37.79 8.91 -4.77
N MET A 529 38.90 9.30 -5.38
CA MET A 529 38.97 10.46 -6.27
C MET A 529 39.26 9.99 -7.69
N ILE A 530 38.35 10.26 -8.61
CA ILE A 530 38.52 10.01 -10.03
C ILE A 530 38.98 11.32 -10.66
N THR A 531 40.15 11.31 -11.28
CA THR A 531 40.64 12.41 -12.10
C THR A 531 40.57 12.03 -13.58
N ALA A 532 40.08 12.91 -14.44
CA ALA A 532 39.97 12.67 -15.88
C ALA A 532 40.60 13.80 -16.68
N LEU A 533 41.18 13.44 -17.83
CA LEU A 533 41.68 14.38 -18.84
C LEU A 533 41.40 13.79 -20.22
N SER A 534 40.91 14.60 -21.16
CA SER A 534 40.69 14.18 -22.54
C SER A 534 41.72 14.81 -23.47
N GLN A 535 42.04 14.09 -24.55
CA GLN A 535 42.98 14.50 -25.58
C GLN A 535 42.33 14.31 -26.96
N ASP A 536 42.37 15.33 -27.81
CA ASP A 536 41.88 15.24 -29.18
C ASP A 536 42.83 14.42 -30.08
N GLN A 537 42.47 14.25 -31.35
CA GLN A 537 43.29 13.56 -32.36
C GLN A 537 44.60 14.28 -32.72
N TYR A 538 44.77 15.54 -32.30
CA TYR A 538 45.92 16.39 -32.62
C TYR A 538 46.87 16.56 -31.42
N GLY A 539 46.47 16.08 -30.25
CA GLY A 539 47.27 16.05 -29.03
C GLY A 539 46.95 17.16 -28.03
N ASN A 540 45.97 18.04 -28.30
CA ASN A 540 45.56 19.07 -27.33
C ASN A 540 44.78 18.43 -26.19
N GLN A 541 44.96 18.94 -24.96
CA GLN A 541 44.40 18.33 -23.75
C GLN A 541 43.34 19.23 -23.10
N SER A 542 42.33 18.61 -22.49
CA SER A 542 41.41 19.30 -21.61
C SER A 542 42.09 19.67 -20.28
N THR A 543 41.44 20.53 -19.50
CA THR A 543 41.80 20.66 -18.08
C THR A 543 41.46 19.37 -17.32
N THR A 544 42.25 19.03 -16.30
CA THR A 544 41.96 17.88 -15.42
C THR A 544 40.72 18.15 -14.58
N PHE A 545 39.81 17.18 -14.53
CA PHE A 545 38.61 17.25 -13.71
C PHE A 545 38.62 16.18 -12.61
N GLU A 546 38.12 16.53 -11.42
CA GLU A 546 38.09 15.62 -10.26
C GLU A 546 36.67 15.35 -9.80
N LYS A 547 36.37 14.08 -9.52
CA LYS A 547 35.11 13.63 -8.93
C LYS A 547 35.38 12.72 -7.75
N ARG A 548 34.80 13.05 -6.59
CA ARG A 548 34.82 12.20 -5.40
C ARG A 548 33.62 11.27 -5.41
N ILE A 549 33.86 10.00 -5.13
CA ILE A 549 32.84 8.97 -4.92
C ILE A 549 33.22 8.16 -3.68
N LEU A 550 32.25 7.49 -3.09
CA LEU A 550 32.50 6.55 -1.99
C LEU A 550 32.57 5.13 -2.54
N LYS A 551 33.49 4.32 -2.00
CA LYS A 551 33.44 2.87 -2.10
C LYS A 551 33.10 2.31 -0.72
N ASP A 552 32.04 1.53 -0.68
CA ASP A 552 31.56 0.90 0.53
C ASP A 552 30.93 -0.44 0.16
N THR A 553 31.61 -1.53 0.49
CA THR A 553 31.20 -2.90 0.15
C THR A 553 30.87 -3.73 1.38
N ILE A 554 30.94 -3.11 2.57
CA ILE A 554 30.80 -3.76 3.85
C ILE A 554 29.58 -3.18 4.53
N VAL A 555 28.66 -4.07 4.90
CA VAL A 555 27.55 -3.76 5.78
C VAL A 555 27.55 -4.78 6.90
N ASN A 556 27.58 -4.29 8.13
CA ASN A 556 27.46 -5.18 9.29
C ASN A 556 25.99 -5.58 9.45
N PRO A 557 25.65 -6.67 10.16
CA PRO A 557 24.30 -6.87 10.67
C PRO A 557 23.98 -5.89 11.82
N VAL A 558 22.71 -5.80 12.22
CA VAL A 558 22.32 -5.06 13.43
C VAL A 558 23.05 -5.62 14.66
N SER A 559 23.48 -4.74 15.57
CA SER A 559 24.34 -5.12 16.69
C SER A 559 23.59 -5.67 17.90
N SER A 560 22.27 -5.42 18.01
CA SER A 560 21.40 -6.05 18.99
C SER A 560 19.95 -6.01 18.54
N VAL A 561 19.14 -6.97 18.99
CA VAL A 561 17.70 -7.04 18.75
C VAL A 561 17.01 -7.17 20.12
N ILE A 562 16.08 -6.27 20.39
CA ILE A 562 15.25 -6.24 21.59
C ILE A 562 13.80 -6.40 21.14
N LEU A 563 13.20 -7.51 21.54
CA LEU A 563 11.80 -7.81 21.26
C LEU A 563 10.96 -7.40 22.47
N ASP A 564 9.88 -6.66 22.25
CA ASP A 564 8.93 -6.32 23.30
C ASP A 564 8.46 -7.58 24.05
N SER A 565 8.28 -7.43 25.36
CA SER A 565 7.85 -8.53 26.24
C SER A 565 8.69 -9.82 26.11
N ASN A 566 9.99 -9.68 25.77
CA ASN A 566 10.91 -10.79 25.50
C ASN A 566 10.43 -11.75 24.40
N GLY A 567 9.80 -11.21 23.35
CA GLY A 567 9.30 -12.01 22.22
C GLY A 567 7.96 -12.70 22.48
N LYS A 568 7.22 -12.30 23.52
CA LYS A 568 5.85 -12.77 23.79
C LYS A 568 4.83 -11.79 23.26
N VAL A 569 4.00 -12.23 22.33
CA VAL A 569 2.91 -11.45 21.76
C VAL A 569 1.60 -11.92 22.39
N SER A 570 0.92 -11.00 23.07
CA SER A 570 -0.39 -11.18 23.69
C SER A 570 -1.46 -10.42 22.93
N LYS A 571 -2.73 -10.62 23.31
CA LYS A 571 -3.85 -9.85 22.75
C LYS A 571 -3.69 -8.33 22.96
N GLN A 572 -3.06 -7.91 24.05
CA GLN A 572 -2.91 -6.50 24.39
C GLN A 572 -1.80 -5.81 23.58
N ASN A 573 -0.73 -6.53 23.22
CA ASN A 573 0.41 -5.94 22.51
C ASN A 573 0.48 -6.32 21.02
N ALA A 574 -0.40 -7.20 20.52
CA ALA A 574 -0.35 -7.67 19.14
C ALA A 574 -0.43 -6.56 18.08
N SER A 575 -1.23 -5.51 18.30
CA SER A 575 -1.34 -4.38 17.37
C SER A 575 -0.22 -3.34 17.51
N GLU A 576 0.59 -3.42 18.57
CA GLU A 576 1.58 -2.43 18.94
C GLU A 576 2.91 -3.07 19.37
N PHE A 577 3.32 -4.17 18.74
CA PHE A 577 4.52 -4.90 19.13
C PHE A 577 5.78 -4.21 18.61
N HIS A 578 6.70 -3.80 19.47
CA HIS A 578 7.95 -3.18 19.02
C HIS A 578 9.09 -4.19 18.85
N ILE A 579 9.85 -3.97 17.76
CA ILE A 579 11.18 -4.55 17.55
C ILE A 579 12.17 -3.40 17.55
N ARG A 580 13.11 -3.44 18.51
CA ARG A 580 14.09 -2.38 18.74
C ARG A 580 15.49 -2.94 18.66
N GLY A 581 16.48 -2.07 18.60
CA GLY A 581 17.85 -2.50 18.69
C GLY A 581 18.84 -1.41 18.34
N ASN A 582 20.09 -1.84 18.25
CA ASN A 582 21.22 -0.98 17.93
C ASN A 582 21.79 -1.38 16.57
N SER A 583 22.32 -0.42 15.84
CA SER A 583 23.14 -0.67 14.64
C SER A 583 24.34 0.27 14.63
N ALA A 584 25.46 -0.21 14.09
CA ALA A 584 26.64 0.60 13.84
C ALA A 584 26.53 1.41 12.54
N GLU A 585 25.55 1.11 11.69
CA GLU A 585 25.35 1.71 10.37
C GLU A 585 24.32 2.85 10.44
N GLU A 586 24.77 4.06 10.77
CA GLU A 586 23.89 5.23 10.90
C GLU A 586 23.18 5.56 9.58
N GLY A 587 21.86 5.78 9.63
CA GLY A 587 21.03 6.03 8.45
C GLY A 587 20.75 4.82 7.57
N ALA A 588 21.16 3.61 7.98
CA ALA A 588 20.75 2.36 7.34
C ALA A 588 19.25 2.08 7.54
N ILE A 589 18.67 1.27 6.65
CA ILE A 589 17.29 0.79 6.76
C ILE A 589 17.32 -0.66 7.24
N VAL A 590 16.72 -0.94 8.39
CA VAL A 590 16.52 -2.28 8.92
C VAL A 590 15.20 -2.84 8.39
N HIS A 591 15.26 -3.99 7.72
CA HIS A 591 14.10 -4.71 7.20
C HIS A 591 13.73 -5.86 8.14
N PHE A 592 12.44 -5.97 8.47
CA PHE A 592 11.88 -7.03 9.29
C PHE A 592 10.91 -7.85 8.45
N GLU A 593 11.11 -9.16 8.38
CA GLU A 593 10.12 -10.10 7.84
C GLU A 593 9.64 -11.02 8.98
N ILE A 594 8.37 -10.92 9.38
CA ILE A 594 7.75 -11.75 10.40
C ILE A 594 6.77 -12.72 9.74
N SER A 595 6.86 -14.01 10.05
CA SER A 595 6.00 -15.02 9.45
C SER A 595 5.49 -16.07 10.44
N ASP A 596 4.25 -16.51 10.23
CA ASP A 596 3.61 -17.68 10.85
C ASP A 596 3.76 -18.97 9.99
N GLY A 597 4.55 -18.90 8.91
CA GLY A 597 4.73 -19.97 7.92
C GLY A 597 3.79 -19.91 6.72
N MET A 598 2.67 -19.18 6.80
CA MET A 598 1.73 -18.99 5.69
C MET A 598 1.56 -17.51 5.30
N ASN A 599 1.43 -16.65 6.29
CA ASN A 599 1.32 -15.20 6.15
C ASN A 599 2.66 -14.55 6.51
N LYS A 600 2.88 -13.37 5.94
CA LYS A 600 4.10 -12.58 6.15
C LYS A 600 3.74 -11.11 6.35
N ILE A 601 4.48 -10.47 7.25
CA ILE A 601 4.48 -9.02 7.45
C ILE A 601 5.91 -8.54 7.18
N SER A 602 6.04 -7.54 6.33
CA SER A 602 7.32 -6.90 5.99
C SER A 602 7.27 -5.44 6.37
N GLU A 603 8.24 -5.02 7.18
CA GLU A 603 8.31 -3.67 7.73
C GLU A 603 9.74 -3.15 7.72
N GLU A 604 9.90 -1.83 7.79
CA GLU A 604 11.20 -1.17 7.76
C GLU A 604 11.33 -0.09 8.84
N ALA A 605 12.55 0.06 9.37
CA ALA A 605 12.93 1.15 10.28
C ALA A 605 14.26 1.80 9.89
N LEU A 606 14.33 3.11 10.07
CA LEU A 606 15.56 3.88 9.88
C LEU A 606 16.41 3.85 11.15
N VAL A 607 17.71 3.63 11.00
CA VAL A 607 18.69 3.79 12.09
C VAL A 607 18.96 5.27 12.32
N LEU A 608 18.64 5.77 13.51
CA LEU A 608 18.91 7.14 13.96
C LEU A 608 19.61 7.13 15.31
N ASN A 609 20.74 7.83 15.41
CA ASN A 609 21.63 7.85 16.58
C ASN A 609 22.02 6.43 17.05
N GLY A 610 22.29 5.53 16.11
CA GLY A 610 22.64 4.13 16.35
C GLY A 610 21.48 3.25 16.82
N LEU A 611 20.24 3.76 16.83
CA LEU A 611 19.04 3.06 17.31
C LEU A 611 18.03 2.86 16.19
N TYR A 612 17.33 1.74 16.22
CA TYR A 612 16.10 1.55 15.44
C TYR A 612 14.98 1.08 16.36
N ASP A 613 13.76 1.52 16.06
CA ASP A 613 12.54 1.15 16.77
C ASP A 613 11.39 1.08 15.76
N LYS A 614 10.75 -0.09 15.69
CA LYS A 614 9.61 -0.30 14.81
C LYS A 614 8.45 -0.91 15.57
N GLN A 615 7.32 -0.19 15.62
CA GLN A 615 6.03 -0.75 15.98
C GLN A 615 5.45 -1.54 14.81
N ILE A 616 4.97 -2.76 15.07
CA ILE A 616 4.44 -3.68 14.07
C ILE A 616 3.11 -4.26 14.57
N ASP A 617 2.08 -4.24 13.72
CA ASP A 617 0.81 -4.90 14.00
C ASP A 617 0.85 -6.37 13.54
N LEU A 618 1.01 -7.28 14.51
CA LEU A 618 1.06 -8.72 14.31
C LEU A 618 -0.33 -9.39 14.38
N SER A 619 -1.42 -8.63 14.50
CA SER A 619 -2.78 -9.17 14.73
C SER A 619 -3.28 -10.08 13.60
N SER A 620 -2.78 -9.88 12.37
CA SER A 620 -3.14 -10.69 11.20
C SER A 620 -2.45 -12.06 11.14
N LEU A 621 -1.38 -12.27 11.92
CA LEU A 621 -0.64 -13.53 11.97
C LEU A 621 -1.29 -14.50 12.96
N LYS A 622 -1.18 -15.80 12.68
CA LYS A 622 -1.73 -16.86 13.53
C LYS A 622 -1.01 -16.96 14.87
N ASP A 623 -1.74 -17.41 15.89
CA ASP A 623 -1.14 -17.81 17.17
C ASP A 623 -0.24 -19.04 16.96
N GLY A 624 0.86 -19.09 17.71
CA GLY A 624 1.93 -20.07 17.58
C GLY A 624 3.33 -19.46 17.47
N PRO A 625 4.34 -20.28 17.14
CA PRO A 625 5.70 -19.80 16.92
C PRO A 625 5.76 -18.95 15.64
N LEU A 626 6.32 -17.75 15.78
CA LEU A 626 6.63 -16.85 14.69
C LEU A 626 8.14 -16.75 14.51
N THR A 627 8.58 -16.58 13.27
CA THR A 627 9.98 -16.28 12.96
C THR A 627 10.09 -14.83 12.52
N VAL A 628 10.94 -14.04 13.18
CA VAL A 628 11.39 -12.76 12.64
C VAL A 628 12.76 -12.92 11.99
N ARG A 629 12.88 -12.45 10.75
CA ARG A 629 14.12 -12.34 9.98
C ARG A 629 14.46 -10.86 9.85
N ILE A 630 15.70 -10.50 10.12
CA ILE A 630 16.17 -9.13 10.16
C ILE A 630 17.40 -9.00 9.26
N THR A 631 17.34 -8.08 8.31
CA THR A 631 18.48 -7.65 7.50
C THR A 631 18.59 -6.14 7.60
N GLN A 632 19.76 -5.57 7.33
CA GLN A 632 19.90 -4.13 7.17
C GLN A 632 20.55 -3.76 5.85
N ILE A 633 20.13 -2.63 5.31
CA ILE A 633 20.59 -2.04 4.06
C ILE A 633 21.27 -0.71 4.38
N ASP A 634 22.57 -0.60 4.12
CA ASP A 634 23.31 0.64 4.32
C ASP A 634 22.99 1.70 3.25
N GLN A 635 23.65 2.86 3.35
CA GLN A 635 23.48 3.95 2.37
C GLN A 635 24.07 3.65 0.99
N ALA A 636 24.96 2.65 0.88
CA ALA A 636 25.53 2.17 -0.37
C ALA A 636 24.65 1.09 -1.04
N GLY A 637 23.58 0.64 -0.37
CA GLY A 637 22.67 -0.39 -0.84
C GLY A 637 23.17 -1.82 -0.61
N ASN A 638 24.19 -2.03 0.24
CA ASN A 638 24.64 -3.36 0.61
C ASN A 638 23.66 -3.95 1.63
N VAL A 639 23.37 -5.25 1.51
CA VAL A 639 22.50 -5.99 2.45
C VAL A 639 23.34 -6.85 3.38
N SER A 640 23.07 -6.74 4.69
CA SER A 640 23.74 -7.54 5.73
C SER A 640 23.39 -9.03 5.67
N GLU A 641 24.13 -9.85 6.41
CA GLU A 641 23.66 -11.19 6.75
C GLU A 641 22.36 -11.13 7.55
N GLU A 642 21.52 -12.15 7.39
CA GLU A 642 20.24 -12.27 8.07
C GLU A 642 20.45 -12.74 9.51
N ILE A 643 19.80 -12.05 10.45
CA ILE A 643 19.64 -12.52 11.83
C ILE A 643 18.20 -12.99 12.00
N SER A 644 18.01 -14.08 12.76
CA SER A 644 16.67 -14.54 13.13
C SER A 644 16.48 -14.52 14.64
N SER A 645 15.24 -14.27 15.07
CA SER A 645 14.84 -14.40 16.46
C SER A 645 13.45 -15.02 16.55
N PRO A 646 13.18 -15.91 17.51
CA PRO A 646 11.86 -16.49 17.68
C PRO A 646 10.95 -15.50 18.41
N ILE A 647 9.68 -15.48 17.99
CA ILE A 647 8.59 -14.82 18.72
C ILE A 647 7.55 -15.91 19.00
N GLN A 648 6.91 -15.87 20.16
CA GLN A 648 5.74 -16.70 20.45
C GLN A 648 4.52 -15.80 20.55
N LYS A 649 3.49 -16.12 19.78
CA LYS A 649 2.22 -15.39 19.79
C LYS A 649 1.13 -16.25 20.36
N ASP A 650 0.45 -15.72 21.37
CA ASP A 650 -0.77 -16.29 21.92
C ASP A 650 -1.71 -15.15 22.27
N THR A 651 -2.82 -15.03 21.55
CA THR A 651 -3.81 -13.96 21.76
C THR A 651 -5.08 -14.47 22.40
N VAL A 652 -5.10 -15.76 22.73
CA VAL A 652 -6.24 -16.45 23.29
C VAL A 652 -5.89 -16.88 24.70
N VAL A 653 -6.85 -16.72 25.60
CA VAL A 653 -6.78 -17.29 26.94
C VAL A 653 -8.05 -18.10 27.14
N ILE A 654 -7.91 -19.35 27.53
CA ILE A 654 -9.04 -20.19 27.90
C ILE A 654 -9.58 -19.76 29.26
N GLU A 655 -10.87 -19.94 29.48
CA GLU A 655 -11.44 -19.68 30.80
C GLU A 655 -11.06 -20.82 31.78
N PRO A 656 -10.70 -20.51 33.04
CA PRO A 656 -10.38 -21.53 34.02
C PRO A 656 -11.63 -22.36 34.35
N VAL A 657 -11.49 -23.68 34.28
CA VAL A 657 -12.55 -24.65 34.56
C VAL A 657 -12.41 -25.15 36.00
N VAL A 658 -13.43 -24.96 36.81
CA VAL A 658 -13.47 -25.53 38.18
C VAL A 658 -14.07 -26.93 38.13
N TYR A 659 -13.30 -27.92 38.58
CA TYR A 659 -13.72 -29.32 38.64
C TYR A 659 -14.46 -29.66 39.93
N THR A 660 -14.01 -29.11 41.05
CA THR A 660 -14.67 -29.28 42.34
C THR A 660 -14.66 -27.98 43.11
N SER A 661 -15.80 -27.65 43.70
CA SER A 661 -15.91 -26.62 44.71
C SER A 661 -16.73 -27.17 45.86
N LYS A 662 -16.16 -27.20 47.07
CA LYS A 662 -16.88 -27.68 48.26
C LYS A 662 -16.53 -26.87 49.49
N VAL A 663 -17.52 -26.64 50.34
CA VAL A 663 -17.32 -26.12 51.69
C VAL A 663 -17.07 -27.30 52.62
N GLU A 664 -15.92 -27.31 53.28
CA GLU A 664 -15.54 -28.29 54.29
C GLU A 664 -15.48 -27.62 55.67
N LYS A 665 -16.03 -28.27 56.69
CA LYS A 665 -15.80 -27.87 58.07
C LYS A 665 -14.49 -28.48 58.57
N LYS A 666 -13.51 -27.64 58.89
CA LYS A 666 -12.21 -28.01 59.48
C LYS A 666 -12.14 -27.52 60.93
N ALA A 667 -11.11 -27.97 61.67
CA ALA A 667 -10.88 -27.51 63.05
C ALA A 667 -10.70 -25.98 63.15
N THR A 668 -10.25 -25.34 62.06
CA THR A 668 -10.02 -23.89 61.91
C THR A 668 -11.24 -23.11 61.42
N GLY A 669 -12.40 -23.76 61.25
CA GLY A 669 -13.64 -23.17 60.75
C GLY A 669 -14.07 -23.72 59.38
N PHE A 670 -14.77 -22.93 58.57
CA PHE A 670 -15.26 -23.32 57.25
C PHE A 670 -14.24 -22.97 56.18
N ASN A 671 -13.90 -23.93 55.33
CA ASN A 671 -12.99 -23.76 54.21
C ASN A 671 -13.70 -24.06 52.89
N TYR A 672 -13.43 -23.26 51.86
CA TYR A 672 -13.88 -23.49 50.50
C TYR A 672 -12.73 -24.04 49.66
N LYS A 673 -12.79 -25.34 49.37
CA LYS A 673 -11.81 -26.04 48.54
C LYS A 673 -12.23 -25.95 47.08
N ILE A 674 -11.35 -25.42 46.23
CA ILE A 674 -11.55 -25.25 44.79
C ILE A 674 -10.43 -26.00 44.08
N THR A 675 -10.78 -26.92 43.19
CA THR A 675 -9.82 -27.52 42.26
C THR A 675 -10.29 -27.29 40.84
N GLY A 676 -9.36 -27.08 39.93
CA GLY A 676 -9.69 -26.82 38.54
C GLY A 676 -8.52 -26.99 37.59
N GLN A 677 -8.79 -26.67 36.33
CA GLN A 677 -7.81 -26.56 35.27
C GLN A 677 -7.90 -25.18 34.64
N ALA A 678 -6.76 -24.52 34.65
CA ALA A 678 -6.47 -23.28 33.97
C ALA A 678 -5.50 -23.60 32.81
N GLU A 679 -5.05 -22.60 32.07
CA GLU A 679 -3.92 -22.83 31.16
C GLU A 679 -2.68 -23.28 31.93
N PRO A 680 -1.83 -24.14 31.36
CA PRO A 680 -0.54 -24.50 31.94
C PRO A 680 0.27 -23.26 32.36
N LEU A 681 0.79 -23.31 33.59
CA LEU A 681 1.65 -22.25 34.15
C LEU A 681 0.99 -20.85 34.23
N SER A 682 -0.34 -20.78 34.18
CA SER A 682 -1.10 -19.54 34.36
C SER A 682 -1.26 -19.17 35.83
N VAL A 683 -1.49 -17.88 36.07
CA VAL A 683 -1.78 -17.32 37.38
C VAL A 683 -3.30 -17.25 37.54
N VAL A 684 -3.85 -18.04 38.46
CA VAL A 684 -5.29 -18.09 38.75
C VAL A 684 -5.58 -17.19 39.94
N ASN A 685 -6.47 -16.20 39.77
CA ASN A 685 -6.94 -15.34 40.84
C ASN A 685 -8.33 -15.75 41.28
N VAL A 686 -8.53 -15.86 42.58
CA VAL A 686 -9.81 -16.20 43.20
C VAL A 686 -10.19 -15.13 44.23
N SER A 687 -11.43 -14.64 44.19
CA SER A 687 -11.97 -13.74 45.21
C SER A 687 -13.24 -14.32 45.83
N VAL A 688 -13.39 -14.25 47.15
CA VAL A 688 -14.62 -14.64 47.88
C VAL A 688 -15.28 -13.39 48.44
N MET A 689 -16.53 -13.14 48.09
CA MET A 689 -17.28 -11.94 48.50
C MET A 689 -18.58 -12.30 49.24
N GLY A 690 -18.97 -11.47 50.21
CA GLY A 690 -20.24 -11.58 50.94
C GLY A 690 -21.41 -10.94 50.18
N GLN A 691 -22.65 -11.40 50.43
CA GLN A 691 -23.86 -10.90 49.76
C GLN A 691 -24.29 -9.47 50.13
N THR A 692 -23.88 -8.94 51.30
CA THR A 692 -24.42 -7.69 51.86
C THR A 692 -23.37 -6.60 52.19
N GLY A 693 -22.10 -6.77 51.81
CA GLY A 693 -21.06 -5.78 52.15
C GLY A 693 -19.62 -6.32 52.19
N PRO A 694 -18.65 -5.50 52.67
CA PRO A 694 -17.28 -5.35 52.14
C PRO A 694 -16.30 -6.50 52.47
N GLN A 695 -16.79 -7.65 52.91
CA GLN A 695 -15.94 -8.80 53.20
C GLN A 695 -15.47 -9.44 51.88
N GLU A 696 -14.17 -9.35 51.62
CA GLU A 696 -13.52 -9.90 50.43
C GLU A 696 -12.26 -10.68 50.82
N ILE A 697 -12.11 -11.91 50.35
CA ILE A 697 -10.86 -12.69 50.45
C ILE A 697 -10.32 -12.91 49.05
N LYS A 698 -9.15 -12.34 48.74
CA LYS A 698 -8.42 -12.59 47.48
C LYS A 698 -7.29 -13.58 47.71
N GLN A 699 -7.15 -14.54 46.81
CA GLN A 699 -5.99 -15.43 46.76
C GLN A 699 -5.60 -15.69 45.31
N THR A 700 -4.30 -15.83 45.09
CA THR A 700 -3.73 -16.15 43.79
C THR A 700 -2.93 -17.44 43.89
N ILE A 701 -3.03 -18.29 42.87
CA ILE A 701 -2.28 -19.55 42.77
C ILE A 701 -1.82 -19.79 41.34
N ASN A 702 -0.62 -20.36 41.17
CA ASN A 702 -0.15 -20.80 39.85
C ASN A 702 -0.69 -22.18 39.53
N SER A 703 -1.18 -22.37 38.32
CA SER A 703 -1.44 -23.70 37.80
C SER A 703 -0.12 -24.43 37.50
N ASN A 704 -0.13 -25.76 37.54
CA ASN A 704 1.05 -26.56 37.20
C ASN A 704 1.23 -26.72 35.68
N GLU A 705 2.24 -27.48 35.24
CA GLU A 705 2.52 -27.77 33.82
C GLU A 705 1.35 -28.46 33.09
N ALA A 706 0.45 -29.11 33.82
CA ALA A 706 -0.78 -29.70 33.27
C ALA A 706 -1.98 -28.75 33.36
N GLY A 707 -1.78 -27.50 33.78
CA GLY A 707 -2.83 -26.50 34.00
C GLY A 707 -3.65 -26.73 35.27
N ARG A 708 -3.33 -27.72 36.11
CA ARG A 708 -4.12 -28.02 37.31
C ARG A 708 -3.80 -27.05 38.44
N PHE A 709 -4.83 -26.60 39.15
CA PHE A 709 -4.71 -25.78 40.36
C PHE A 709 -5.62 -26.31 41.49
N GLU A 710 -5.20 -26.09 42.73
CA GLU A 710 -5.94 -26.46 43.94
C GLU A 710 -5.79 -25.37 45.00
N LEU A 711 -6.91 -24.83 45.45
CA LEU A 711 -7.00 -23.75 46.42
C LEU A 711 -7.86 -24.17 47.61
N ASP A 712 -7.47 -23.75 48.80
CA ASP A 712 -8.18 -24.05 50.04
C ASP A 712 -8.33 -22.75 50.85
N LEU A 713 -9.49 -22.11 50.71
CA LEU A 713 -9.78 -20.77 51.24
C LEU A 713 -10.50 -20.85 52.57
N ASN A 714 -9.98 -20.26 53.65
CA ASN A 714 -10.74 -20.14 54.90
C ASN A 714 -11.82 -19.07 54.74
N ILE A 715 -13.09 -19.47 54.78
CA ILE A 715 -14.28 -18.62 54.61
C ILE A 715 -15.09 -18.45 55.91
N THR A 716 -14.49 -18.75 57.06
CA THR A 716 -15.18 -18.75 58.36
C THR A 716 -15.80 -17.38 58.70
N SER A 717 -15.19 -16.29 58.23
CA SER A 717 -15.72 -14.93 58.38
C SER A 717 -17.09 -14.71 57.73
N PHE A 718 -17.47 -15.57 56.78
CA PHE A 718 -18.74 -15.51 56.04
C PHE A 718 -19.83 -16.41 56.63
N ALA A 719 -19.60 -17.06 57.79
CA ALA A 719 -20.55 -17.99 58.39
C ALA A 719 -21.92 -17.33 58.64
N GLY A 720 -22.97 -17.83 57.97
CA GLY A 720 -24.34 -17.30 58.04
C GLY A 720 -24.80 -16.51 56.81
N ASN A 721 -23.86 -16.05 55.97
CA ASN A 721 -24.14 -15.45 54.67
C ASN A 721 -23.81 -16.44 53.55
N ARG A 722 -24.40 -16.28 52.35
CA ARG A 722 -24.05 -17.09 51.17
C ARG A 722 -22.94 -16.38 50.39
N PRO A 723 -21.63 -16.65 50.62
CA PRO A 723 -20.58 -16.00 49.84
C PRO A 723 -20.63 -16.50 48.40
N PHE A 724 -20.25 -15.65 47.45
CA PHE A 724 -19.99 -16.07 46.08
C PHE A 724 -18.49 -15.91 45.79
N VAL A 725 -17.97 -16.79 44.95
CA VAL A 725 -16.55 -16.82 44.61
C VAL A 725 -16.37 -16.42 43.17
N THR A 726 -15.42 -15.54 42.88
CA THR A 726 -15.00 -15.24 41.52
C THR A 726 -13.65 -15.85 41.21
N ILE A 727 -13.42 -16.20 39.96
CA ILE A 727 -12.16 -16.76 39.46
C ILE A 727 -11.84 -16.19 38.08
N ASN A 728 -10.59 -15.83 37.83
CA ASN A 728 -10.05 -15.59 36.49
C ASN A 728 -8.62 -16.15 36.43
N GLN A 729 -8.06 -16.24 35.22
CA GLN A 729 -6.65 -16.57 35.04
C GLN A 729 -5.93 -15.51 34.22
N MET A 730 -4.61 -15.45 34.39
CA MET A 730 -3.69 -14.73 33.51
C MET A 730 -2.67 -15.75 32.99
N ASP A 731 -2.61 -15.91 31.67
CA ASP A 731 -1.72 -16.87 31.03
C ASP A 731 -0.24 -16.41 31.06
N PRO A 732 0.71 -17.26 30.60
CA PRO A 732 2.12 -16.89 30.51
C PRO A 732 2.46 -15.74 29.54
N PHE A 733 1.51 -15.31 28.71
CA PHE A 733 1.63 -14.20 27.75
C PHE A 733 1.00 -12.90 28.28
N GLY A 734 0.28 -12.93 29.41
CA GLY A 734 -0.38 -11.79 30.02
C GLY A 734 -1.83 -11.58 29.55
N ASN A 735 -2.41 -12.53 28.81
CA ASN A 735 -3.84 -12.52 28.50
C ASN A 735 -4.62 -12.87 29.77
N ILE A 736 -5.61 -12.03 30.10
CA ILE A 736 -6.46 -12.22 31.29
C ILE A 736 -7.83 -12.73 30.84
N SER A 737 -8.28 -13.85 31.42
CA SER A 737 -9.58 -14.43 31.17
C SER A 737 -10.70 -13.62 31.84
N ARG A 738 -11.96 -13.87 31.49
CA ARG A 738 -13.08 -13.20 32.15
C ARG A 738 -13.14 -13.65 33.62
N THR A 739 -13.70 -12.77 34.46
CA THR A 739 -13.98 -13.12 35.86
C THR A 739 -15.27 -13.94 35.91
N ALA A 740 -15.15 -15.24 36.17
CA ALA A 740 -16.24 -16.19 36.33
C ALA A 740 -16.68 -16.26 37.80
N VAL A 741 -17.97 -16.47 38.07
CA VAL A 741 -18.48 -16.74 39.43
C VAL A 741 -18.62 -18.26 39.61
N VAL A 742 -18.00 -18.82 40.65
CA VAL A 742 -18.04 -20.25 41.04
C VAL A 742 -19.18 -20.46 42.04
N GLY A 743 -20.34 -20.92 41.56
CA GLY A 743 -21.48 -21.33 42.38
C GLY A 743 -21.59 -22.86 42.52
N ILE A 744 -22.47 -23.34 43.42
CA ILE A 744 -23.04 -24.70 43.36
C ILE A 744 -24.40 -24.52 42.71
N THR A 745 -24.64 -25.12 41.54
CA THR A 745 -25.95 -25.06 40.87
C THR A 745 -26.70 -26.36 41.13
N SER A 746 -27.82 -26.28 41.83
CA SER A 746 -28.77 -27.39 41.95
C SER A 746 -29.68 -27.43 40.73
N TYR A 747 -29.88 -28.62 40.15
CA TYR A 747 -30.77 -28.88 39.02
C TYR A 747 -31.89 -29.82 39.46
N VAL A 748 -33.14 -29.44 39.23
CA VAL A 748 -34.30 -30.28 39.52
C VAL A 748 -34.63 -31.10 38.28
N VAL A 749 -34.59 -32.42 38.39
CA VAL A 749 -34.84 -33.36 37.28
C VAL A 749 -36.27 -33.19 36.77
N GLY A 750 -36.42 -32.89 35.49
CA GLY A 750 -37.70 -32.76 34.80
C GLY A 750 -38.16 -34.06 34.15
N SER A 751 -39.41 -34.08 33.68
CA SER A 751 -39.94 -35.22 32.92
C SER A 751 -39.19 -35.42 31.60
N GLY A 752 -38.74 -36.65 31.33
CA GLY A 752 -37.95 -36.99 30.13
C GLY A 752 -36.45 -36.75 30.26
N ASP A 753 -35.98 -36.24 31.40
CA ASP A 753 -34.54 -36.09 31.65
C ASP A 753 -33.84 -37.44 31.80
N THR A 754 -32.61 -37.50 31.30
CA THR A 754 -31.67 -38.58 31.59
C THR A 754 -30.37 -37.97 32.10
N LEU A 755 -29.58 -38.71 32.89
CA LEU A 755 -28.27 -38.21 33.30
C LEU A 755 -27.38 -37.87 32.11
N TRP A 756 -27.53 -38.56 30.98
CA TRP A 756 -26.81 -38.26 29.73
C TRP A 756 -27.25 -36.91 29.13
N ALA A 757 -28.55 -36.64 29.09
CA ALA A 757 -29.07 -35.36 28.60
C ALA A 757 -28.67 -34.19 29.52
N ILE A 758 -28.67 -34.41 30.83
CA ILE A 758 -28.22 -33.43 31.83
C ILE A 758 -26.70 -33.22 31.72
N ALA A 759 -25.92 -34.30 31.64
CA ALA A 759 -24.46 -34.27 31.43
C ALA A 759 -24.08 -33.43 30.21
N ASN A 760 -24.71 -33.70 29.06
CA ASN A 760 -24.46 -32.94 27.84
C ASN A 760 -24.97 -31.49 27.93
N ARG A 761 -26.14 -31.26 28.54
CA ARG A 761 -26.74 -29.92 28.74
C ARG A 761 -25.82 -29.00 29.54
N PHE A 762 -25.12 -29.55 30.53
CA PHE A 762 -24.23 -28.79 31.41
C PHE A 762 -22.74 -29.07 31.14
N ASN A 763 -22.40 -29.73 30.03
CA ASN A 763 -21.01 -30.06 29.67
C ASN A 763 -20.20 -30.69 30.82
N VAL A 764 -20.80 -31.64 31.54
CA VAL A 764 -20.20 -32.40 32.66
C VAL A 764 -20.41 -33.89 32.40
N SER A 765 -19.55 -34.77 32.91
CA SER A 765 -19.73 -36.22 32.69
C SER A 765 -20.84 -36.81 33.56
N ILE A 766 -21.49 -37.87 33.08
CA ILE A 766 -22.46 -38.66 33.87
C ILE A 766 -21.79 -39.19 35.14
N ASP A 767 -20.56 -39.66 35.04
CA ASP A 767 -19.75 -40.11 36.17
C ASP A 767 -19.58 -39.00 37.22
N LYS A 768 -19.45 -37.74 36.78
CA LYS A 768 -19.32 -36.62 37.69
C LYS A 768 -20.64 -36.25 38.37
N ILE A 769 -21.76 -36.35 37.64
CA ILE A 769 -23.10 -36.12 38.22
C ILE A 769 -23.43 -37.23 39.23
N THR A 770 -23.13 -38.49 38.91
CA THR A 770 -23.37 -39.63 39.81
C THR A 770 -22.51 -39.56 41.06
N GLU A 771 -21.22 -39.24 40.94
CA GLU A 771 -20.30 -39.02 42.08
C GLU A 771 -20.78 -37.88 42.98
N LEU A 772 -21.13 -36.72 42.39
CA LEU A 772 -21.54 -35.51 43.12
C LEU A 772 -22.87 -35.68 43.87
N ASN A 773 -23.74 -36.57 43.40
CA ASN A 773 -25.06 -36.83 43.97
C ASN A 773 -25.18 -38.18 44.68
N GLN A 774 -24.06 -38.89 44.86
CA GLN A 774 -24.01 -40.20 45.50
C GLN A 774 -24.99 -41.21 44.87
N LEU A 775 -25.16 -41.17 43.55
CA LEU A 775 -26.08 -42.05 42.83
C LEU A 775 -25.44 -43.42 42.62
N SER A 776 -26.15 -44.49 42.99
CA SER A 776 -25.71 -45.87 42.79
C SER A 776 -25.91 -46.40 41.36
N ASN A 777 -26.65 -45.65 40.53
CA ASN A 777 -26.91 -45.95 39.11
C ASN A 777 -27.32 -44.67 38.36
N THR A 778 -27.63 -44.76 37.07
CA THR A 778 -28.00 -43.62 36.22
C THR A 778 -29.49 -43.29 36.18
N ILE A 779 -30.31 -43.96 37.00
CA ILE A 779 -31.76 -43.73 37.08
C ILE A 779 -32.00 -42.51 37.98
N ILE A 780 -32.73 -41.53 37.46
CA ILE A 780 -33.13 -40.30 38.15
C ILE A 780 -34.64 -40.16 38.13
N SER A 781 -35.21 -39.51 39.15
CA SER A 781 -36.65 -39.31 39.28
C SER A 781 -37.03 -37.85 39.05
N VAL A 782 -38.17 -37.60 38.40
CA VAL A 782 -38.72 -36.24 38.27
C VAL A 782 -38.87 -35.60 39.66
N GLY A 783 -38.43 -34.35 39.80
CA GLY A 783 -38.36 -33.63 41.07
C GLY A 783 -37.10 -33.91 41.91
N GLN A 784 -36.27 -34.87 41.54
CA GLN A 784 -34.99 -35.12 42.22
C GLN A 784 -34.05 -33.94 42.01
N VAL A 785 -33.49 -33.41 43.10
CA VAL A 785 -32.49 -32.35 43.02
C VAL A 785 -31.11 -32.97 42.84
N LEU A 786 -30.47 -32.67 41.73
CA LEU A 786 -29.08 -33.00 41.43
C LEU A 786 -28.20 -31.77 41.64
N ASN A 787 -27.22 -31.88 42.52
CA ASN A 787 -26.09 -30.97 42.54
C ASN A 787 -25.31 -31.15 41.25
N LEU A 788 -25.11 -30.08 40.48
CA LEU A 788 -24.29 -30.09 39.28
C LEU A 788 -22.99 -29.32 39.52
N PRO A 789 -21.88 -29.72 38.88
CA PRO A 789 -20.70 -28.86 38.80
C PRO A 789 -21.08 -27.56 38.07
N SER A 790 -20.68 -26.40 38.61
CA SER A 790 -20.94 -25.12 37.94
C SER A 790 -20.14 -25.01 36.64
N VAL A 791 -20.84 -24.74 35.54
CA VAL A 791 -20.28 -24.39 34.23
C VAL A 791 -20.13 -22.87 34.16
N ALA A 792 -19.02 -22.39 33.59
CA ALA A 792 -18.72 -20.95 33.48
C ALA A 792 -19.80 -20.17 32.70
N GLY A 793 -20.15 -18.96 33.19
CA GLY A 793 -20.73 -17.91 32.34
C GLY A 793 -22.02 -17.17 32.77
N ILE A 794 -22.55 -17.33 33.99
CA ILE A 794 -23.76 -16.62 34.41
C ILE A 794 -23.58 -15.98 35.79
N SER A 795 -23.50 -14.65 35.86
CA SER A 795 -23.89 -13.92 37.05
C SER A 795 -25.40 -13.73 37.02
N SER A 796 -26.14 -14.18 38.03
CA SER A 796 -27.51 -13.73 38.23
C SER A 796 -27.48 -12.25 38.67
N PRO A 797 -28.14 -11.33 37.95
CA PRO A 797 -28.29 -9.96 38.42
C PRO A 797 -29.39 -9.88 39.50
N ASN A 798 -29.19 -8.98 40.46
CA ASN A 798 -30.28 -8.51 41.32
C ASN A 798 -31.25 -7.69 40.46
N ILE A 799 -32.48 -8.18 40.28
CA ILE A 799 -33.58 -7.44 39.67
C ILE A 799 -34.20 -6.59 40.78
N THR A 800 -33.99 -5.28 40.76
CA THR A 800 -34.91 -4.36 41.45
C THR A 800 -36.18 -4.28 40.62
N GLU A 801 -37.25 -4.85 41.15
CA GLU A 801 -38.59 -4.77 40.56
C GLU A 801 -38.99 -3.28 40.46
N GLN A 802 -39.05 -2.75 39.23
CA GLN A 802 -39.73 -1.48 38.97
C GLN A 802 -41.22 -1.69 39.25
N GLN A 803 -41.90 -0.68 39.83
CA GLN A 803 -43.28 -0.81 40.30
C GLN A 803 -44.33 -1.06 39.18
N PHE A 804 -44.00 -0.82 37.90
CA PHE A 804 -44.92 -1.01 36.76
C PHE A 804 -44.30 -1.77 35.59
N PHE A 805 -45.10 -2.65 34.97
CA PHE A 805 -44.70 -3.45 33.81
C PHE A 805 -44.71 -2.60 32.54
N ASN A 806 -43.62 -2.61 31.77
CA ASN A 806 -43.53 -1.86 30.52
C ASN A 806 -42.67 -2.62 29.50
N MET A 807 -43.34 -3.18 28.49
CA MET A 807 -42.70 -3.97 27.44
C MET A 807 -42.64 -3.25 26.10
N GLY A 808 -41.63 -3.55 25.29
CA GLY A 808 -41.48 -2.99 23.94
C GLY A 808 -41.17 -4.06 22.90
N TYR A 809 -41.91 -4.05 21.80
CA TYR A 809 -41.63 -4.91 20.65
C TYR A 809 -40.48 -4.33 19.82
N LEU A 810 -39.55 -5.20 19.43
CA LEU A 810 -38.39 -4.89 18.61
C LEU A 810 -38.53 -5.62 17.28
N TYR A 811 -39.10 -4.92 16.31
CA TYR A 811 -39.44 -5.49 15.01
C TYR A 811 -38.41 -5.12 13.92
N PHE A 812 -38.07 -3.83 13.81
CA PHE A 812 -37.26 -3.32 12.70
C PHE A 812 -35.74 -3.40 12.94
N GLY A 813 -35.04 -3.98 11.97
CA GLY A 813 -33.58 -4.05 11.94
C GLY A 813 -33.00 -5.28 12.62
N GLY A 814 -31.89 -5.12 13.34
CA GLY A 814 -31.18 -6.19 14.05
C GLY A 814 -30.55 -5.67 15.34
N SER A 815 -29.63 -6.42 15.96
CA SER A 815 -29.12 -6.13 17.31
C SER A 815 -28.67 -4.68 17.53
N GLN A 816 -27.98 -4.08 16.56
CA GLN A 816 -27.51 -2.70 16.70
C GLN A 816 -28.65 -1.69 16.73
N THR A 817 -29.67 -1.84 15.87
CA THR A 817 -30.85 -0.96 15.90
C THR A 817 -31.68 -1.22 17.15
N TYR A 818 -31.81 -2.48 17.56
CA TYR A 818 -32.49 -2.84 18.81
C TYR A 818 -31.83 -2.17 20.02
N LEU A 819 -30.51 -2.21 20.12
CA LEU A 819 -29.77 -1.51 21.18
C LEU A 819 -30.01 0.00 21.18
N VAL A 820 -30.09 0.61 20.00
CA VAL A 820 -30.39 2.05 19.87
C VAL A 820 -31.81 2.33 20.34
N SER A 821 -32.81 1.59 19.85
CA SER A 821 -34.21 1.75 20.24
C SER A 821 -34.39 1.57 21.75
N VAL A 822 -33.78 0.56 22.36
CA VAL A 822 -33.86 0.36 23.81
C VAL A 822 -33.19 1.49 24.59
N ARG A 823 -32.02 1.98 24.16
CA ARG A 823 -31.35 3.12 24.82
C ARG A 823 -32.18 4.40 24.78
N GLN A 824 -32.92 4.63 23.71
CA GLN A 824 -33.82 5.78 23.56
C GLN A 824 -34.99 5.76 24.55
N THR A 825 -35.28 4.60 25.17
CA THR A 825 -36.34 4.50 26.19
C THR A 825 -35.91 4.99 27.57
N GLU A 826 -34.67 5.44 27.74
CA GLU A 826 -34.12 5.96 29.01
C GLU A 826 -34.34 5.03 30.22
N LYS A 827 -34.23 3.70 30.01
CA LYS A 827 -34.46 2.63 31.02
C LYS A 827 -35.91 2.52 31.53
N THR A 828 -36.87 3.05 30.78
CA THR A 828 -38.29 2.96 31.09
C THR A 828 -38.88 1.58 30.72
N ILE A 829 -38.23 0.85 29.83
CA ILE A 829 -38.61 -0.52 29.43
C ILE A 829 -37.92 -1.54 30.34
N ASN A 830 -38.70 -2.50 30.84
CA ASN A 830 -38.21 -3.63 31.64
C ASN A 830 -38.34 -4.99 30.94
N VAL A 831 -39.08 -5.07 29.83
CA VAL A 831 -39.14 -6.25 28.97
C VAL A 831 -39.00 -5.85 27.52
N VAL A 832 -38.12 -6.52 26.79
CA VAL A 832 -38.05 -6.39 25.33
C VAL A 832 -38.50 -7.68 24.66
N SER A 833 -39.28 -7.52 23.60
CA SER A 833 -39.81 -8.61 22.79
C SER A 833 -39.26 -8.54 21.37
N PRO A 834 -38.07 -9.14 21.12
CA PRO A 834 -37.46 -9.15 19.78
C PRO A 834 -38.07 -10.19 18.85
N SER A 835 -38.05 -9.87 17.55
CA SER A 835 -38.54 -10.73 16.46
C SER A 835 -37.57 -11.88 16.19
N TYR A 836 -37.46 -12.83 17.12
CA TYR A 836 -36.53 -13.98 17.00
C TYR A 836 -37.21 -15.27 16.58
N PHE A 837 -38.53 -15.40 16.81
CA PHE A 837 -39.27 -16.62 16.53
C PHE A 837 -40.27 -16.38 15.39
N ASP A 838 -39.99 -17.00 14.25
CA ASP A 838 -40.90 -17.14 13.12
C ASP A 838 -41.43 -18.58 13.06
N LEU A 839 -42.31 -18.83 12.09
CA LEU A 839 -42.73 -20.15 11.70
C LEU A 839 -42.11 -20.58 10.37
N ASN A 840 -41.86 -21.88 10.23
CA ASN A 840 -41.72 -22.52 8.93
C ASN A 840 -43.12 -22.85 8.37
N SER A 841 -43.22 -23.08 7.06
CA SER A 841 -44.49 -23.43 6.40
C SER A 841 -45.16 -24.71 6.94
N ASN A 842 -44.41 -25.58 7.62
CA ASN A 842 -44.91 -26.79 8.27
C ASN A 842 -45.34 -26.59 9.74
N GLY A 843 -45.37 -25.34 10.23
CA GLY A 843 -45.77 -25.02 11.61
C GLY A 843 -44.69 -25.30 12.67
N THR A 844 -43.44 -25.56 12.27
CA THR A 844 -42.31 -25.67 13.21
C THR A 844 -41.63 -24.32 13.43
N LEU A 845 -40.87 -24.20 14.52
CA LEU A 845 -40.13 -22.99 14.87
C LEU A 845 -39.04 -22.67 13.83
N LYS A 846 -38.94 -21.39 13.46
CA LYS A 846 -37.86 -20.82 12.65
C LYS A 846 -37.19 -19.71 13.44
N LEU A 847 -35.88 -19.81 13.67
CA LEU A 847 -35.11 -18.67 14.19
C LEU A 847 -34.90 -17.65 13.08
N THR A 848 -35.14 -16.39 13.40
CA THR A 848 -34.90 -15.30 12.45
C THR A 848 -33.42 -14.95 12.34
N SER A 849 -33.05 -14.23 11.28
CA SER A 849 -31.70 -13.67 11.12
C SER A 849 -31.33 -12.61 12.16
N GLN A 850 -32.32 -12.11 12.90
CA GLN A 850 -32.17 -11.08 13.92
C GLN A 850 -31.74 -11.67 15.26
N PHE A 851 -31.85 -13.00 15.44
CA PHE A 851 -31.45 -13.70 16.66
C PHE A 851 -29.98 -13.39 17.01
N ASP A 852 -29.76 -12.86 18.21
CA ASP A 852 -28.43 -12.54 18.70
C ASP A 852 -28.29 -12.77 20.20
N ARG A 853 -27.39 -13.69 20.55
CA ARG A 853 -27.06 -14.02 21.93
C ARG A 853 -26.41 -12.88 22.69
N GLN A 854 -25.62 -12.03 22.03
CA GLN A 854 -24.97 -10.89 22.69
C GLN A 854 -26.00 -9.83 23.08
N PHE A 855 -27.04 -9.63 22.26
CA PHE A 855 -28.17 -8.78 22.63
C PHE A 855 -28.89 -9.30 23.87
N ILE A 856 -29.20 -10.61 23.91
CA ILE A 856 -29.85 -11.26 25.07
C ILE A 856 -29.08 -10.99 26.36
N VAL A 857 -27.77 -11.29 26.34
CA VAL A 857 -26.88 -11.09 27.49
C VAL A 857 -26.80 -9.60 27.87
N SER A 858 -26.71 -8.69 26.90
CA SER A 858 -26.61 -7.25 27.16
C SER A 858 -27.85 -6.69 27.86
N MET A 859 -29.04 -7.10 27.41
CA MET A 859 -30.31 -6.68 28.03
C MET A 859 -30.47 -7.24 29.43
N GLN A 860 -30.23 -8.54 29.61
CA GLN A 860 -30.31 -9.19 30.91
C GLN A 860 -29.30 -8.61 31.91
N SER A 861 -28.09 -8.28 31.46
CA SER A 861 -27.08 -7.61 32.30
C SER A 861 -27.47 -6.18 32.69
N SER A 862 -28.39 -5.56 31.93
CA SER A 862 -28.94 -4.23 32.20
C SER A 862 -30.24 -4.30 33.02
N GLY A 863 -30.66 -5.49 33.47
CA GLY A 863 -31.90 -5.70 34.21
C GLY A 863 -33.16 -5.74 33.35
N ILE A 864 -33.02 -5.84 32.02
CA ILE A 864 -34.15 -5.90 31.07
C ILE A 864 -34.37 -7.35 30.66
N ARG A 865 -35.59 -7.87 30.83
CA ARG A 865 -35.95 -9.22 30.43
C ARG A 865 -36.10 -9.32 28.91
N VAL A 866 -35.69 -10.44 28.33
CA VAL A 866 -35.78 -10.71 26.89
C VAL A 866 -36.73 -11.87 26.65
N VAL A 867 -37.93 -11.53 26.16
CA VAL A 867 -39.04 -12.46 25.92
C VAL A 867 -39.37 -12.39 24.43
N PRO A 868 -38.73 -13.18 23.56
CA PRO A 868 -38.96 -13.06 22.12
C PRO A 868 -40.39 -13.42 21.75
N PHE A 869 -40.93 -12.72 20.74
CA PHE A 869 -42.25 -13.06 20.24
C PHE A 869 -42.19 -14.07 19.09
N LEU A 870 -43.15 -15.00 19.10
CA LEU A 870 -43.42 -15.95 18.02
C LEU A 870 -44.48 -15.36 17.09
N SER A 871 -44.13 -15.11 15.83
CA SER A 871 -45.07 -14.57 14.85
C SER A 871 -45.32 -15.52 13.68
N ASN A 872 -46.58 -15.58 13.25
CA ASN A 872 -46.96 -16.07 11.92
C ASN A 872 -47.04 -14.93 10.89
N HIS A 873 -46.74 -13.71 11.30
CA HIS A 873 -46.74 -12.52 10.46
C HIS A 873 -48.04 -12.34 9.66
N TRP A 874 -49.18 -12.58 10.28
CA TRP A 874 -50.50 -12.54 9.63
C TRP A 874 -50.78 -13.64 8.57
N ASP A 875 -49.82 -14.53 8.28
CA ASP A 875 -50.05 -15.68 7.41
C ASP A 875 -50.91 -16.71 8.14
N ARG A 876 -52.20 -16.71 7.78
CA ARG A 876 -53.20 -17.61 8.34
C ARG A 876 -52.81 -19.08 8.17
N ALA A 877 -52.32 -19.50 7.00
CA ALA A 877 -52.00 -20.90 6.76
C ALA A 877 -50.85 -21.37 7.67
N MET A 878 -49.86 -20.51 7.88
CA MET A 878 -48.76 -20.78 8.82
C MET A 878 -49.23 -20.85 10.27
N GLY A 879 -50.09 -19.93 10.69
CA GLY A 879 -50.71 -19.96 12.03
C GLY A 879 -51.53 -21.22 12.27
N GLU A 880 -52.36 -21.61 11.30
CA GLU A 880 -53.14 -22.85 11.36
C GLU A 880 -52.24 -24.09 11.44
N MET A 881 -51.15 -24.14 10.67
CA MET A 881 -50.19 -25.24 10.71
C MET A 881 -49.41 -25.28 12.04
N ALA A 882 -49.07 -24.12 12.60
CA ALA A 882 -48.43 -24.02 13.90
C ALA A 882 -49.31 -24.58 15.03
N LEU A 883 -50.59 -24.23 15.05
CA LEU A 883 -51.54 -24.73 16.06
C LEU A 883 -51.86 -26.22 15.90
N LYS A 884 -51.89 -26.74 14.66
CA LYS A 884 -51.93 -28.18 14.39
C LYS A 884 -50.68 -28.91 14.89
N ASN A 885 -49.51 -28.26 14.83
CA ASN A 885 -48.23 -28.83 15.24
C ASN A 885 -47.77 -28.35 16.64
N ARG A 886 -48.71 -27.87 17.45
CA ARG A 886 -48.46 -27.19 18.74
C ARG A 886 -47.61 -27.99 19.72
N GLU A 887 -47.70 -29.31 19.73
CA GLU A 887 -46.87 -30.16 20.59
C GLU A 887 -45.38 -30.06 20.23
N GLN A 888 -45.06 -30.21 18.95
CA GLN A 888 -43.68 -30.10 18.49
C GLN A 888 -43.18 -28.65 18.63
N LEU A 889 -44.01 -27.68 18.23
CA LEU A 889 -43.67 -26.27 18.28
C LEU A 889 -43.39 -25.79 19.71
N SER A 890 -44.24 -26.17 20.68
CA SER A 890 -44.04 -25.79 22.09
C SER A 890 -42.77 -26.43 22.67
N THR A 891 -42.43 -27.66 22.25
CA THR A 891 -41.14 -28.27 22.62
C THR A 891 -39.97 -27.49 22.04
N GLN A 892 -40.02 -27.12 20.76
CA GLN A 892 -38.95 -26.36 20.10
C GLN A 892 -38.74 -24.98 20.74
N ILE A 893 -39.82 -24.28 21.07
CA ILE A 893 -39.76 -22.99 21.77
C ILE A 893 -39.18 -23.17 23.16
N ALA A 894 -39.70 -24.15 23.93
CA ALA A 894 -39.16 -24.43 25.26
C ALA A 894 -37.68 -24.80 25.23
N ASP A 895 -37.25 -25.54 24.20
CA ASP A 895 -35.84 -25.84 23.97
C ASP A 895 -35.02 -24.58 23.69
N MET A 896 -35.50 -23.66 22.84
CA MET A 896 -34.79 -22.40 22.57
C MET A 896 -34.73 -21.49 23.80
N VAL A 897 -35.82 -21.38 24.56
CA VAL A 897 -35.85 -20.58 25.80
C VAL A 897 -34.85 -21.13 26.82
N ARG A 898 -34.81 -22.45 27.00
CA ARG A 898 -33.83 -23.13 27.87
C ARG A 898 -32.40 -22.98 27.35
N LEU A 899 -32.18 -23.23 26.06
CA LEU A 899 -30.86 -23.25 25.43
C LEU A 899 -30.16 -21.89 25.49
N TYR A 900 -30.92 -20.81 25.28
CA TYR A 900 -30.38 -19.45 25.20
C TYR A 900 -30.63 -18.61 26.44
N ASN A 901 -31.20 -19.21 27.50
CA ASN A 901 -31.59 -18.54 28.73
C ASN A 901 -32.46 -17.29 28.46
N LEU A 902 -33.41 -17.38 27.53
CA LEU A 902 -34.39 -16.32 27.32
C LEU A 902 -35.30 -16.23 28.54
N ASP A 903 -35.92 -15.08 28.79
CA ASP A 903 -36.78 -14.87 29.94
C ASP A 903 -38.21 -15.36 29.71
N GLY A 904 -38.53 -15.85 28.51
CA GLY A 904 -39.81 -16.43 28.17
C GLY A 904 -40.09 -16.44 26.68
N VAL A 905 -41.37 -16.52 26.32
CA VAL A 905 -41.91 -16.35 24.97
C VAL A 905 -43.21 -15.55 25.01
N ASN A 906 -43.37 -14.65 24.04
CA ASN A 906 -44.63 -13.94 23.78
C ASN A 906 -45.26 -14.53 22.50
N VAL A 907 -46.43 -15.16 22.58
CA VAL A 907 -47.05 -15.82 21.45
C VAL A 907 -47.94 -14.85 20.70
N ASP A 908 -47.63 -14.60 19.42
CA ASP A 908 -48.29 -13.65 18.54
C ASP A 908 -48.72 -14.35 17.23
N ILE A 909 -49.60 -15.35 17.39
CA ILE A 909 -50.27 -15.99 16.25
C ILE A 909 -51.56 -15.23 15.98
N GLU A 910 -51.66 -14.64 14.80
CA GLU A 910 -52.73 -13.76 14.36
C GLU A 910 -53.47 -14.30 13.12
N ASN A 911 -54.63 -13.73 12.80
CA ASN A 911 -55.42 -14.04 11.59
C ASN A 911 -55.85 -15.53 11.45
N VAL A 912 -55.79 -16.31 12.52
CA VAL A 912 -56.49 -17.60 12.64
C VAL A 912 -57.94 -17.36 13.05
N THR A 913 -58.78 -18.40 13.10
CA THR A 913 -60.21 -18.25 13.43
C THR A 913 -60.63 -19.07 14.64
N GLU A 914 -61.87 -18.93 15.05
CA GLU A 914 -62.47 -19.66 16.18
C GLU A 914 -62.34 -21.19 16.07
N ALA A 915 -62.14 -21.71 14.86
CA ALA A 915 -61.91 -23.14 14.61
C ALA A 915 -60.65 -23.68 15.31
N TYR A 916 -59.68 -22.82 15.63
CA TYR A 916 -58.43 -23.18 16.29
C TYR A 916 -58.34 -22.64 17.73
N ARG A 917 -59.45 -22.13 18.29
CA ARG A 917 -59.48 -21.55 19.65
C ARG A 917 -58.95 -22.50 20.72
N ASP A 918 -59.43 -23.74 20.69
CA ASP A 918 -59.06 -24.75 21.67
C ASP A 918 -57.60 -25.20 21.47
N ASP A 919 -57.18 -25.34 20.20
CA ASP A 919 -55.78 -25.66 19.86
C ASP A 919 -54.80 -24.57 20.30
N TYR A 920 -55.19 -23.30 20.22
CA TYR A 920 -54.40 -22.17 20.71
C TYR A 920 -54.29 -22.21 22.23
N THR A 921 -55.41 -22.39 22.93
CA THR A 921 -55.41 -22.55 24.39
C THR A 921 -54.51 -23.71 24.82
N ASP A 922 -54.60 -24.84 24.13
CA ASP A 922 -53.78 -26.02 24.39
C ASP A 922 -52.29 -25.77 24.10
N PHE A 923 -51.97 -24.99 23.08
CA PHE A 923 -50.59 -24.58 22.78
C PHE A 923 -49.97 -23.75 23.93
N ILE A 924 -50.72 -22.82 24.51
CA ILE A 924 -50.26 -22.03 25.65
C ILE A 924 -50.12 -22.88 26.91
N ARG A 925 -51.06 -23.80 27.16
CA ARG A 925 -50.94 -24.81 28.23
C ARG A 925 -49.64 -25.62 28.08
N LEU A 926 -49.35 -26.10 26.87
CA LEU A 926 -48.14 -26.88 26.60
C LEU A 926 -46.86 -26.05 26.79
N LEU A 927 -46.86 -24.77 26.42
CA LEU A 927 -45.72 -23.88 26.69
C LEU A 927 -45.52 -23.67 28.20
N ASN A 928 -46.59 -23.40 28.94
CA ASN A 928 -46.57 -23.24 30.39
C ASN A 928 -46.04 -24.49 31.10
N GLU A 929 -46.47 -25.69 30.68
CA GLU A 929 -45.99 -26.96 31.25
C GLU A 929 -44.52 -27.27 30.91
N LYS A 930 -44.05 -26.84 29.73
CA LYS A 930 -42.70 -27.17 29.22
C LYS A 930 -41.64 -26.15 29.62
N LEU A 931 -42.04 -24.95 30.00
CA LEU A 931 -41.15 -23.90 30.49
C LEU A 931 -41.04 -23.95 32.02
N PRO A 932 -39.86 -23.66 32.59
CA PRO A 932 -39.72 -23.49 34.03
C PRO A 932 -40.62 -22.37 34.56
N GLU A 933 -41.08 -22.49 35.82
CA GLU A 933 -41.99 -21.53 36.48
C GLU A 933 -41.47 -20.09 36.50
N ASN A 934 -40.16 -19.89 36.40
CA ASN A 934 -39.55 -18.55 36.35
C ASN A 934 -39.41 -17.97 34.93
N LYS A 935 -39.97 -18.64 33.91
CA LYS A 935 -39.96 -18.19 32.51
C LYS A 935 -41.36 -17.76 32.10
N GLU A 936 -41.41 -16.64 31.41
CA GLU A 936 -42.67 -16.04 30.98
C GLU A 936 -43.28 -16.81 29.79
N VAL A 937 -44.59 -17.01 29.85
CA VAL A 937 -45.47 -17.34 28.73
C VAL A 937 -46.51 -16.25 28.63
N SER A 938 -46.40 -15.37 27.64
CA SER A 938 -47.39 -14.32 27.40
C SER A 938 -48.01 -14.47 26.02
N VAL A 939 -49.18 -13.86 25.80
CA VAL A 939 -49.92 -13.99 24.53
C VAL A 939 -50.38 -12.62 24.05
N ALA A 940 -50.07 -12.28 22.80
CA ALA A 940 -50.68 -11.14 22.11
C ALA A 940 -52.07 -11.55 21.61
N VAL A 941 -53.09 -10.78 22.01
CA VAL A 941 -54.49 -11.06 21.70
C VAL A 941 -55.14 -9.87 21.01
N ALA A 942 -55.99 -10.15 20.02
CA ALA A 942 -56.74 -9.11 19.33
C ALA A 942 -57.67 -8.38 20.30
N ALA A 943 -57.72 -7.05 20.25
CA ALA A 943 -58.70 -6.27 20.96
C ALA A 943 -60.14 -6.68 20.56
N ASN A 944 -60.99 -6.88 21.57
CA ASN A 944 -62.36 -7.36 21.36
C ASN A 944 -63.43 -6.53 22.09
N PRO A 945 -63.53 -5.21 21.82
CA PRO A 945 -64.43 -4.30 22.54
C PRO A 945 -65.92 -4.59 22.31
N TYR A 946 -66.25 -5.46 21.35
CA TYR A 946 -67.62 -5.82 20.97
C TYR A 946 -67.97 -7.28 21.27
N GLY A 947 -67.05 -8.04 21.86
CA GLY A 947 -67.28 -9.44 22.23
C GLY A 947 -67.55 -10.38 21.05
N TYR A 948 -66.86 -10.19 19.94
CA TYR A 948 -66.91 -11.09 18.79
C TYR A 948 -66.39 -12.48 19.17
N THR A 949 -67.18 -13.50 18.83
CA THR A 949 -66.88 -14.92 19.12
C THR A 949 -66.49 -15.72 17.87
N LYS A 950 -66.36 -15.05 16.72
CA LYS A 950 -66.00 -15.64 15.43
C LYS A 950 -64.94 -14.78 14.73
N GLY A 951 -64.30 -15.34 13.72
CA GLY A 951 -63.21 -14.67 13.00
C GLY A 951 -61.95 -14.57 13.85
N TRP A 952 -61.13 -13.56 13.56
CA TRP A 952 -59.83 -13.35 14.20
C TRP A 952 -59.94 -13.19 15.72
N GLN A 953 -60.82 -12.31 16.20
CA GLN A 953 -61.08 -12.13 17.63
C GLN A 953 -61.61 -13.42 18.28
N GLY A 954 -62.41 -14.18 17.53
CA GLY A 954 -62.96 -15.45 17.99
C GLY A 954 -61.91 -16.55 18.21
N SER A 955 -60.67 -16.39 17.75
CA SER A 955 -59.59 -17.36 17.98
C SER A 955 -59.04 -17.34 19.41
N TYR A 956 -59.25 -16.26 20.16
CA TYR A 956 -58.68 -16.09 21.50
C TYR A 956 -59.74 -16.35 22.57
N ASP A 957 -59.61 -17.45 23.33
CA ASP A 957 -60.35 -17.64 24.56
C ASP A 957 -59.62 -16.95 25.72
N TYR A 958 -59.97 -15.69 25.99
CA TYR A 958 -59.33 -14.89 27.05
C TYR A 958 -59.35 -15.60 28.41
N THR A 959 -60.46 -16.25 28.76
CA THR A 959 -60.63 -16.94 30.04
C THR A 959 -59.67 -18.12 30.15
N SER A 960 -59.55 -18.91 29.09
CA SER A 960 -58.74 -20.13 29.12
C SER A 960 -57.25 -19.85 28.87
N LEU A 961 -56.91 -18.85 28.06
CA LEU A 961 -55.53 -18.41 27.84
C LEU A 961 -54.91 -17.84 29.13
N ALA A 962 -55.65 -17.02 29.87
CA ALA A 962 -55.17 -16.40 31.11
C ALA A 962 -54.86 -17.41 32.23
N LYS A 963 -55.35 -18.66 32.15
CA LYS A 963 -54.99 -19.73 33.10
C LYS A 963 -53.54 -20.19 32.96
N TYR A 964 -52.96 -20.02 31.78
CA TYR A 964 -51.64 -20.57 31.44
C TYR A 964 -50.64 -19.48 31.05
N ALA A 965 -51.12 -18.28 30.70
CA ALA A 965 -50.28 -17.14 30.38
C ALA A 965 -50.04 -16.26 31.62
N ASP A 966 -48.83 -15.73 31.78
CA ASP A 966 -48.49 -14.72 32.78
C ASP A 966 -49.25 -13.41 32.57
N TYR A 967 -49.52 -13.07 31.30
CA TYR A 967 -50.40 -11.97 30.92
C TYR A 967 -50.86 -12.09 29.47
N LEU A 968 -51.96 -11.40 29.17
CA LEU A 968 -52.45 -11.13 27.83
C LEU A 968 -52.07 -9.70 27.44
N MET A 969 -51.30 -9.56 26.36
CA MET A 969 -51.02 -8.28 25.72
C MET A 969 -52.16 -8.00 24.75
N ILE A 970 -53.05 -7.08 25.13
CA ILE A 970 -54.19 -6.69 24.29
C ILE A 970 -53.67 -5.72 23.23
N MET A 971 -53.72 -6.11 21.97
CA MET A 971 -53.39 -5.25 20.83
C MET A 971 -54.49 -4.20 20.63
N ALA A 972 -54.57 -3.24 21.56
CA ALA A 972 -55.59 -2.19 21.64
C ALA A 972 -55.30 -1.03 20.68
N TYR A 973 -54.91 -1.37 19.45
CA TYR A 973 -54.64 -0.48 18.33
C TYR A 973 -55.14 -1.15 17.03
N ASP A 974 -55.05 -0.43 15.92
CA ASP A 974 -55.66 -0.80 14.63
C ASP A 974 -57.20 -0.90 14.66
N GLU A 975 -57.85 0.00 15.42
CA GLU A 975 -59.29 0.26 15.29
C GLU A 975 -59.66 0.67 13.85
N SER A 976 -58.81 1.52 13.25
CA SER A 976 -58.79 1.81 11.82
C SER A 976 -57.61 1.08 11.16
N TYR A 977 -57.80 0.58 9.94
CA TYR A 977 -56.88 -0.36 9.27
C TYR A 977 -56.85 -0.11 7.75
N PRO A 978 -55.93 -0.73 6.98
CA PRO A 978 -55.88 -0.51 5.52
C PRO A 978 -57.19 -0.93 4.86
N GLY A 979 -57.81 0.02 4.15
CA GLY A 979 -59.12 -0.14 3.52
C GLY A 979 -60.32 0.21 4.41
N SER A 980 -60.12 0.64 5.66
CA SER A 980 -61.20 1.25 6.46
C SER A 980 -61.43 2.71 6.06
N ASP A 981 -62.54 3.28 6.51
CA ASP A 981 -62.74 4.73 6.52
C ASP A 981 -61.70 5.41 7.44
N PRO A 982 -61.36 6.70 7.21
CA PRO A 982 -60.43 7.43 8.07
C PRO A 982 -60.92 7.54 9.51
N GLY A 983 -60.11 7.11 10.47
CA GLY A 983 -60.44 7.17 11.89
C GLY A 983 -59.25 6.93 12.83
N PRO A 984 -59.46 7.07 14.14
CA PRO A 984 -58.46 6.81 15.18
C PRO A 984 -57.77 5.44 15.05
N ILE A 985 -56.50 5.38 15.46
CA ILE A 985 -55.76 4.11 15.58
C ILE A 985 -56.20 3.35 16.83
N ALA A 986 -56.41 4.08 17.93
CA ALA A 986 -56.81 3.53 19.20
C ALA A 986 -57.64 4.57 19.97
N SER A 987 -58.93 4.73 19.62
CA SER A 987 -59.79 5.64 20.37
C SER A 987 -59.92 5.18 21.83
N ILE A 988 -60.03 6.12 22.76
CA ILE A 988 -60.09 5.81 24.20
C ILE A 988 -61.21 4.84 24.56
N ASN A 989 -62.36 4.95 23.87
CA ASN A 989 -63.50 4.06 24.06
C ASN A 989 -63.22 2.64 23.55
N PHE A 990 -62.49 2.49 22.45
CA PHE A 990 -62.07 1.20 21.92
C PHE A 990 -61.11 0.49 22.89
N VAL A 991 -60.13 1.23 23.41
CA VAL A 991 -59.15 0.73 24.39
C VAL A 991 -59.86 0.34 25.69
N GLU A 992 -60.68 1.23 26.25
CA GLU A 992 -61.38 0.99 27.51
C GLU A 992 -62.33 -0.22 27.43
N LYS A 993 -63.11 -0.34 26.36
CA LYS A 993 -64.00 -1.50 26.17
C LYS A 993 -63.23 -2.81 25.99
N SER A 994 -62.02 -2.76 25.44
CA SER A 994 -61.16 -3.94 25.31
C SER A 994 -60.61 -4.40 26.66
N ILE A 995 -60.22 -3.47 27.54
CA ILE A 995 -59.85 -3.76 28.93
C ILE A 995 -61.05 -4.34 29.68
N GLN A 996 -62.22 -3.70 29.58
CA GLN A 996 -63.45 -4.19 30.21
C GLN A 996 -63.85 -5.58 29.70
N TYR A 997 -63.66 -5.86 28.41
CA TYR A 997 -63.92 -7.18 27.86
C TYR A 997 -63.03 -8.25 28.52
N ALA A 998 -61.72 -7.99 28.67
CA ALA A 998 -60.81 -8.92 29.35
C ALA A 998 -61.22 -9.18 30.81
N LEU A 999 -61.49 -8.11 31.58
CA LEU A 999 -61.94 -8.20 32.97
C LEU A 999 -63.27 -8.98 33.10
N ASN A 1000 -64.24 -8.69 32.22
CA ASN A 1000 -65.53 -9.38 32.21
C ASN A 1000 -65.43 -10.86 31.81
N ASN A 1001 -64.34 -11.27 31.17
CA ASN A 1001 -64.03 -12.67 30.86
C ASN A 1001 -63.02 -13.28 31.86
N GLY A 1002 -62.91 -12.72 33.07
CA GLY A 1002 -62.19 -13.35 34.17
C GLY A 1002 -60.67 -13.30 34.09
N VAL A 1003 -60.10 -12.44 33.22
CA VAL A 1003 -58.66 -12.14 33.24
C VAL A 1003 -58.36 -11.21 34.40
N ALA A 1004 -57.38 -11.57 35.24
CA ALA A 1004 -57.00 -10.74 36.39
C ALA A 1004 -56.35 -9.42 35.94
N GLU A 1005 -56.52 -8.36 36.75
CA GLU A 1005 -55.99 -7.01 36.45
C GLU A 1005 -54.46 -7.05 36.20
N ASP A 1006 -53.72 -7.79 37.03
CA ASP A 1006 -52.27 -7.99 36.94
C ASP A 1006 -51.81 -8.92 35.80
N GLN A 1007 -52.76 -9.47 35.03
CA GLN A 1007 -52.53 -10.24 33.80
C GLN A 1007 -52.92 -9.47 32.53
N ILE A 1008 -53.30 -8.19 32.62
CA ILE A 1008 -53.69 -7.39 31.45
C ILE A 1008 -52.59 -6.37 31.12
N VAL A 1009 -52.01 -6.49 29.92
CA VAL A 1009 -51.08 -5.50 29.37
C VAL A 1009 -51.77 -4.76 28.23
N VAL A 1010 -51.82 -3.43 28.30
CA VAL A 1010 -52.51 -2.59 27.32
C VAL A 1010 -51.55 -2.21 26.20
N GLY A 1011 -51.84 -2.65 24.98
CA GLY A 1011 -51.09 -2.32 23.78
C GLY A 1011 -51.28 -0.86 23.35
N VAL A 1012 -50.18 -0.18 23.03
CA VAL A 1012 -50.18 1.18 22.48
C VAL A 1012 -49.33 1.24 21.21
N GLY A 1013 -49.88 1.86 20.17
CA GLY A 1013 -49.20 2.06 18.89
C GLY A 1013 -48.40 3.36 18.86
N HIS A 1014 -47.16 3.32 18.37
CA HIS A 1014 -46.29 4.49 18.16
C HIS A 1014 -46.26 4.92 16.68
N TYR A 1015 -47.41 4.83 16.02
CA TYR A 1015 -47.58 5.08 14.58
C TYR A 1015 -48.97 5.68 14.30
N GLY A 1016 -49.17 6.07 13.04
CA GLY A 1016 -50.44 6.50 12.50
C GLY A 1016 -50.81 5.80 11.20
N ARG A 1017 -51.99 6.14 10.66
CA ARG A 1017 -52.47 5.71 9.35
C ARG A 1017 -52.93 6.91 8.55
N TYR A 1018 -52.68 6.90 7.24
CA TYR A 1018 -53.01 8.01 6.36
C TYR A 1018 -53.99 7.63 5.25
N TRP A 1019 -54.84 8.58 4.87
CA TRP A 1019 -55.78 8.51 3.76
C TRP A 1019 -55.63 9.74 2.88
N MET A 1020 -55.82 9.57 1.57
CA MET A 1020 -55.87 10.68 0.63
C MET A 1020 -57.33 11.02 0.32
N ASP A 1021 -57.68 12.30 0.40
CA ASP A 1021 -59.04 12.74 0.14
C ASP A 1021 -59.47 12.38 -1.29
N GLY A 1022 -60.68 11.82 -1.41
CA GLY A 1022 -61.24 11.41 -2.70
C GLY A 1022 -60.78 10.04 -3.20
N THR A 1023 -59.95 9.29 -2.45
CA THR A 1023 -59.63 7.89 -2.78
C THR A 1023 -60.54 6.92 -2.04
N SER A 1024 -60.93 5.82 -2.70
CA SER A 1024 -61.76 4.76 -2.11
C SER A 1024 -60.95 3.74 -1.28
N TYR A 1025 -59.64 3.93 -1.18
CA TYR A 1025 -58.71 3.07 -0.46
C TYR A 1025 -57.64 3.93 0.20
N GLY A 1026 -57.27 3.60 1.43
CA GLY A 1026 -56.30 4.31 2.25
C GLY A 1026 -56.08 3.56 3.57
N GLY A 1027 -55.56 4.24 4.59
CA GLY A 1027 -55.26 3.63 5.90
C GLY A 1027 -53.90 2.97 5.95
N ASP A 1028 -53.00 3.31 5.03
CA ASP A 1028 -51.61 2.84 5.01
C ASP A 1028 -50.86 3.35 6.25
N GLY A 1029 -49.96 2.55 6.81
CA GLY A 1029 -49.18 2.91 8.01
C GLY A 1029 -48.13 4.01 7.78
N ILE A 1030 -47.90 4.85 8.79
CA ILE A 1030 -46.87 5.90 8.82
C ILE A 1030 -46.31 6.06 10.24
N SER A 1031 -44.98 6.07 10.41
CA SER A 1031 -44.36 6.25 11.74
C SER A 1031 -44.51 7.68 12.26
N ASN A 1032 -44.47 7.89 13.58
CA ASN A 1032 -44.59 9.23 14.16
C ASN A 1032 -43.49 10.20 13.66
N PHE A 1033 -42.27 9.70 13.45
CA PHE A 1033 -41.20 10.48 12.80
C PHE A 1033 -41.58 10.93 11.37
N GLN A 1034 -42.16 10.03 10.57
CA GLN A 1034 -42.59 10.37 9.20
C GLN A 1034 -43.76 11.35 9.19
N ILE A 1035 -44.68 11.27 10.16
CA ILE A 1035 -45.77 12.24 10.32
C ILE A 1035 -45.19 13.63 10.58
N GLN A 1036 -44.26 13.75 11.53
CA GLN A 1036 -43.60 15.04 11.81
C GLN A 1036 -42.92 15.60 10.56
N LYS A 1037 -42.19 14.74 9.82
CA LYS A 1037 -41.56 15.14 8.56
C LYS A 1037 -42.59 15.63 7.52
N ALA A 1038 -43.75 14.99 7.41
CA ALA A 1038 -44.80 15.42 6.49
C ALA A 1038 -45.38 16.80 6.89
N LEU A 1039 -45.60 17.02 8.19
CA LEU A 1039 -46.07 18.29 8.72
C LEU A 1039 -45.08 19.42 8.40
N ASP A 1040 -43.77 19.17 8.60
CA ASP A 1040 -42.71 20.15 8.34
C ASP A 1040 -42.58 20.46 6.83
N LEU A 1041 -42.65 19.44 5.97
CA LEU A 1041 -42.49 19.59 4.52
C LEU A 1041 -43.66 20.30 3.85
N TYR A 1042 -44.88 20.04 4.33
CA TYR A 1042 -46.12 20.45 3.65
C TYR A 1042 -46.94 21.46 4.46
N ASN A 1043 -46.34 22.05 5.49
CA ASN A 1043 -46.96 23.02 6.40
C ASN A 1043 -48.31 22.52 6.94
N GLY A 1044 -48.30 21.26 7.40
CA GLY A 1044 -49.48 20.56 7.91
C GLY A 1044 -49.92 21.05 9.29
N THR A 1045 -51.13 20.65 9.68
CA THR A 1045 -51.71 21.00 10.99
C THR A 1045 -52.02 19.75 11.79
N VAL A 1046 -51.95 19.86 13.11
CA VAL A 1046 -52.36 18.81 14.05
C VAL A 1046 -53.52 19.32 14.88
N THR A 1047 -54.55 18.49 15.02
CA THR A 1047 -55.70 18.70 15.89
C THR A 1047 -55.82 17.50 16.84
N PHE A 1048 -56.35 17.72 18.03
CA PHE A 1048 -56.63 16.65 18.99
C PHE A 1048 -58.14 16.49 19.12
N ASP A 1049 -58.63 15.27 18.90
CA ASP A 1049 -60.04 14.95 19.03
C ASP A 1049 -60.33 14.54 20.48
N GLU A 1050 -61.00 15.42 21.23
CA GLU A 1050 -61.28 15.22 22.65
C GLU A 1050 -62.21 14.04 22.94
N ALA A 1051 -63.09 13.68 22.00
CA ALA A 1051 -64.07 12.61 22.19
C ALA A 1051 -63.41 11.22 22.07
N THR A 1052 -62.45 11.09 21.16
CA THR A 1052 -61.71 9.85 20.90
C THR A 1052 -60.35 9.81 21.61
N LYS A 1053 -59.87 10.96 22.11
CA LYS A 1053 -58.52 11.16 22.66
C LYS A 1053 -57.43 10.69 21.69
N SER A 1054 -57.55 11.09 20.44
CA SER A 1054 -56.64 10.74 19.36
C SER A 1054 -56.22 11.97 18.57
N ALA A 1055 -54.99 11.96 18.06
CA ALA A 1055 -54.45 13.05 17.26
C ALA A 1055 -54.78 12.85 15.78
N LYS A 1056 -55.05 13.95 15.10
CA LYS A 1056 -55.30 13.99 13.66
C LYS A 1056 -54.45 15.06 13.01
N ALA A 1057 -53.57 14.65 12.11
CA ALA A 1057 -52.78 15.50 11.26
C ALA A 1057 -53.43 15.65 9.88
N MET A 1058 -53.32 16.84 9.29
CA MET A 1058 -53.74 17.10 7.91
C MET A 1058 -52.66 17.89 7.18
N PHE A 1059 -52.31 17.47 5.97
CA PHE A 1059 -51.38 18.19 5.10
C PHE A 1059 -51.77 18.03 3.63
N THR A 1060 -51.37 19.00 2.80
CA THR A 1060 -51.65 18.99 1.36
C THR A 1060 -50.34 19.03 0.58
N ILE A 1061 -50.15 18.06 -0.29
CA ILE A 1061 -49.03 18.00 -1.23
C ILE A 1061 -49.47 18.67 -2.54
N ASN A 1062 -48.85 19.77 -2.90
CA ASN A 1062 -49.06 20.44 -4.18
C ASN A 1062 -48.15 19.88 -5.27
N LYS A 1063 -48.54 20.11 -6.53
CA LYS A 1063 -47.70 19.74 -7.67
C LYS A 1063 -46.41 20.58 -7.67
N GLY A 1064 -45.27 19.92 -7.48
CA GLY A 1064 -43.95 20.56 -7.41
C GLY A 1064 -43.38 20.63 -6.00
N ASP A 1065 -44.15 20.26 -4.97
CA ASP A 1065 -43.65 20.14 -3.60
C ASP A 1065 -42.61 19.00 -3.50
N PRO A 1066 -41.70 19.05 -2.49
CA PRO A 1066 -40.72 18.00 -2.26
C PRO A 1066 -41.37 16.62 -2.16
N VAL A 1067 -40.75 15.62 -2.79
CA VAL A 1067 -41.28 14.25 -2.82
C VAL A 1067 -41.05 13.58 -1.46
N MET A 1068 -42.11 13.03 -0.88
CA MET A 1068 -42.05 12.18 0.30
C MET A 1068 -42.48 10.76 -0.05
N THR A 1069 -41.70 9.80 0.44
CA THR A 1069 -42.02 8.39 0.37
C THR A 1069 -42.36 7.92 1.78
N VAL A 1070 -43.60 7.47 1.95
CA VAL A 1070 -44.02 6.73 3.13
C VAL A 1070 -44.04 5.30 2.71
N GLY A 1071 -43.15 4.54 3.32
CA GLY A 1071 -43.26 3.12 3.19
C GLY A 1071 -43.00 2.55 1.80
N GLY A 1072 -41.97 3.07 1.12
CA GLY A 1072 -41.68 2.75 -0.28
C GLY A 1072 -42.75 3.19 -1.28
N LYS A 1073 -43.86 3.78 -0.81
CA LYS A 1073 -44.90 4.40 -1.64
C LYS A 1073 -44.67 5.91 -1.67
N THR A 1074 -44.46 6.43 -2.87
CA THR A 1074 -44.36 7.87 -3.10
C THR A 1074 -45.75 8.50 -2.96
N LEU A 1075 -45.86 9.48 -2.07
CA LEU A 1075 -47.10 10.24 -1.89
C LEU A 1075 -47.28 11.17 -3.10
N THR A 1076 -48.46 11.12 -3.71
CA THR A 1076 -48.83 11.97 -4.84
C THR A 1076 -49.47 13.27 -4.36
N ALA A 1077 -49.55 14.28 -5.24
CA ALA A 1077 -50.26 15.53 -4.95
C ALA A 1077 -51.71 15.26 -4.51
N GLY A 1078 -52.14 15.87 -3.41
CA GLY A 1078 -53.39 15.56 -2.73
C GLY A 1078 -53.42 16.04 -1.29
N THR A 1079 -54.61 16.07 -0.70
CA THR A 1079 -54.79 16.30 0.74
C THR A 1079 -54.80 14.96 1.46
N TYR A 1080 -54.00 14.87 2.52
CA TYR A 1080 -53.87 13.68 3.34
C TYR A 1080 -54.38 13.95 4.75
N THR A 1081 -55.19 13.01 5.24
CA THR A 1081 -55.59 12.94 6.65
C THR A 1081 -54.84 11.80 7.30
N VAL A 1082 -54.20 12.06 8.44
CA VAL A 1082 -53.48 11.06 9.24
C VAL A 1082 -54.07 11.02 10.63
N TRP A 1083 -54.49 9.85 11.09
CA TRP A 1083 -54.81 9.61 12.49
C TRP A 1083 -53.65 8.88 13.16
N PHE A 1084 -53.23 9.35 14.33
CA PHE A 1084 -52.03 8.85 15.00
C PHE A 1084 -52.05 9.07 16.51
N GLU A 1085 -51.06 8.48 17.16
CA GLU A 1085 -50.88 8.50 18.60
C GLU A 1085 -49.79 9.51 18.99
N ASN A 1086 -50.19 10.62 19.61
CA ASN A 1086 -49.28 11.62 20.18
C ASN A 1086 -49.18 11.48 21.72
N SER A 1087 -48.38 12.33 22.36
CA SER A 1087 -48.18 12.34 23.81
C SER A 1087 -49.49 12.39 24.60
N ASP A 1088 -50.44 13.24 24.23
CA ASP A 1088 -51.73 13.37 24.93
C ASP A 1088 -52.59 12.11 24.78
N ALA A 1089 -52.61 11.51 23.59
CA ALA A 1089 -53.34 10.27 23.31
C ALA A 1089 -52.78 9.08 24.10
N ILE A 1090 -51.44 8.99 24.21
CA ILE A 1090 -50.75 7.93 24.96
C ILE A 1090 -50.95 8.13 26.46
N LYS A 1091 -50.86 9.37 26.97
CA LYS A 1091 -51.17 9.67 28.37
C LYS A 1091 -52.59 9.24 28.74
N ALA A 1092 -53.59 9.54 27.90
CA ALA A 1092 -54.98 9.13 28.17
C ALA A 1092 -55.13 7.61 28.31
N LYS A 1093 -54.33 6.82 27.57
CA LYS A 1093 -54.32 5.35 27.65
C LYS A 1093 -53.59 4.86 28.90
N ILE A 1094 -52.53 5.53 29.33
CA ILE A 1094 -51.89 5.29 30.64
C ILE A 1094 -52.84 5.61 31.79
N ASP A 1095 -53.66 6.66 31.67
CA ASP A 1095 -54.68 6.96 32.68
C ASP A 1095 -55.70 5.79 32.81
N LEU A 1096 -55.98 5.04 31.73
CA LEU A 1096 -56.76 3.79 31.81
C LEU A 1096 -56.03 2.65 32.52
N VAL A 1097 -54.71 2.53 32.33
CA VAL A 1097 -53.88 1.55 33.06
C VAL A 1097 -54.05 1.74 34.56
N HIS A 1098 -53.94 2.99 35.02
CA HIS A 1098 -54.15 3.35 36.43
C HIS A 1098 -55.60 3.17 36.88
N LYS A 1099 -56.58 3.58 36.05
CA LYS A 1099 -58.01 3.49 36.37
C LYS A 1099 -58.45 2.05 36.68
N TYR A 1100 -57.93 1.09 35.93
CA TYR A 1100 -58.30 -0.33 36.04
C TYR A 1100 -57.27 -1.16 36.80
N GLY A 1101 -56.19 -0.55 37.33
CA GLY A 1101 -55.15 -1.26 38.07
C GLY A 1101 -54.44 -2.36 37.26
N VAL A 1102 -54.46 -2.27 35.93
CA VAL A 1102 -53.95 -3.34 35.07
C VAL A 1102 -52.43 -3.35 35.01
N LYS A 1103 -51.84 -4.52 34.71
CA LYS A 1103 -50.40 -4.82 34.81
C LYS A 1103 -49.48 -3.72 34.26
N GLY A 1104 -49.78 -3.19 33.07
CA GLY A 1104 -48.95 -2.15 32.45
C GLY A 1104 -49.12 -2.00 30.94
N LEU A 1105 -48.06 -1.55 30.27
CA LEU A 1105 -48.07 -1.17 28.85
C LEU A 1105 -47.28 -2.13 27.95
N GLY A 1106 -47.77 -2.32 26.72
CA GLY A 1106 -47.06 -2.96 25.63
C GLY A 1106 -46.91 -2.04 24.43
N ASN A 1107 -45.67 -1.71 24.04
CA ASN A 1107 -45.39 -0.69 23.05
C ASN A 1107 -45.09 -1.29 21.67
N TRP A 1108 -45.93 -0.97 20.68
CA TRP A 1108 -45.75 -1.36 19.27
C TRP A 1108 -45.45 -0.15 18.36
N SER A 1109 -44.26 0.00 17.81
CA SER A 1109 -43.03 -0.69 18.20
C SER A 1109 -41.89 0.28 18.41
N LEU A 1110 -40.89 -0.13 19.19
CA LEU A 1110 -39.75 0.71 19.51
C LEU A 1110 -39.01 1.12 18.23
N GLY A 1111 -38.72 2.42 18.10
CA GLY A 1111 -38.09 3.00 16.92
C GLY A 1111 -39.08 3.62 15.93
N GLN A 1112 -40.39 3.56 16.18
CA GLN A 1112 -41.40 4.34 15.44
C GLN A 1112 -41.87 5.58 16.21
N ASP A 1113 -41.60 5.61 17.52
CA ASP A 1113 -41.94 6.66 18.47
C ASP A 1113 -41.13 7.97 18.26
N ASN A 1114 -41.56 9.02 18.98
CA ASN A 1114 -40.71 10.19 19.22
C ASN A 1114 -39.89 9.92 20.49
N PRO A 1115 -38.55 9.83 20.44
CA PRO A 1115 -37.74 9.46 21.61
C PRO A 1115 -37.99 10.29 22.87
N GLN A 1116 -38.43 11.55 22.72
CA GLN A 1116 -38.72 12.42 23.87
C GLN A 1116 -39.89 11.91 24.73
N ILE A 1117 -40.79 11.09 24.19
CA ILE A 1117 -41.98 10.61 24.89
C ILE A 1117 -41.65 9.65 26.04
N TRP A 1118 -40.50 8.99 26.03
CA TRP A 1118 -40.18 7.96 27.01
C TRP A 1118 -39.99 8.52 28.43
N ASN A 1119 -39.49 9.75 28.55
CA ASN A 1119 -39.39 10.44 29.83
C ASN A 1119 -40.76 10.73 30.42
N ASP A 1120 -41.70 11.11 29.56
CA ASP A 1120 -43.08 11.35 29.94
C ASP A 1120 -43.77 10.04 30.34
N ILE A 1121 -43.62 8.97 29.54
CA ILE A 1121 -44.17 7.63 29.85
C ILE A 1121 -43.65 7.12 31.20
N SER A 1122 -42.36 7.27 31.48
CA SER A 1122 -41.76 6.90 32.76
C SER A 1122 -42.41 7.62 33.93
N THR A 1123 -42.64 8.92 33.76
CA THR A 1123 -43.27 9.77 34.78
C THR A 1123 -44.75 9.44 34.96
N TRP A 1124 -45.49 9.24 33.86
CA TRP A 1124 -46.92 8.95 33.89
C TRP A 1124 -47.23 7.56 34.44
N LEU A 1125 -46.35 6.58 34.22
CA LEU A 1125 -46.47 5.26 34.83
C LEU A 1125 -46.16 5.28 36.33
N ASN A 1126 -45.31 6.19 36.82
CA ASN A 1126 -44.92 6.28 38.23
C ASN A 1126 -45.40 7.60 38.88
N PRO A 1127 -46.71 7.85 39.05
CA PRO A 1127 -47.18 9.07 39.68
C PRO A 1127 -46.68 9.14 41.13
N GLN A 1128 -45.86 10.15 41.43
CA GLN A 1128 -45.36 10.45 42.77
C GLN A 1128 -46.52 10.44 43.78
N THR A 1129 -46.48 9.57 44.78
CA THR A 1129 -47.32 9.70 45.97
C THR A 1129 -46.94 11.02 46.63
N THR A 1130 -47.84 11.99 46.62
CA THR A 1130 -47.67 13.26 47.33
C THR A 1130 -47.29 12.98 48.78
N PRO A 1131 -46.16 13.48 49.30
CA PRO A 1131 -45.89 13.45 50.73
C PRO A 1131 -47.01 14.22 51.42
N THR A 1132 -47.72 13.56 52.32
CA THR A 1132 -48.66 14.26 53.20
C THR A 1132 -47.86 15.25 54.04
N ASP A 1133 -48.33 16.49 54.00
CA ASP A 1133 -47.76 17.69 54.60
C ASP A 1133 -47.31 17.45 56.06
N GLY A 1134 -46.00 17.36 56.26
CA GLY A 1134 -45.34 17.23 57.55
C GLY A 1134 -44.42 18.42 57.72
N THR A 1135 -44.97 19.47 58.34
CA THR A 1135 -44.29 20.71 58.73
C THR A 1135 -42.84 20.51 59.18
N VAL A 1136 -41.93 21.22 58.53
CA VAL A 1136 -40.53 21.35 58.92
C VAL A 1136 -40.43 22.29 60.13
N THR A 1137 -39.87 21.81 61.24
CA THR A 1137 -39.10 22.63 62.18
C THR A 1137 -38.26 21.73 63.11
N PRO A 1138 -37.11 22.26 63.55
CA PRO A 1138 -35.77 22.04 63.01
C PRO A 1138 -35.20 20.63 63.19
#